data_AF-A0A4V6RB31-F1
#
_entry.id   AF-A0A4V6RB31-F1
#
_cell.length_a   1.000
_cell.length_b   1.000
_cell.length_c   1.000
_cell.angle_alpha   90.00
_cell.angle_beta   90.00
_cell.angle_gamma   90.00
#
_symmetry.space_group_name_H-M   'P 1'
#
loop_
_entity.id
_entity.type
_entity.pdbx_description
1 polymer ?
#
loop_
_entity_poly.entity_id
_entity_poly.type
_entity_poly.pdbx_seq_one_letter_code
_entity_poly.pdbx_strand_id
1 'polypeptide(L)'
;MTASSGSLITRWATQTRRSPAGFAAENALLDSRTLPDLLADIARLAADIPFHDDAGQPQGTWREILLADPSLALALLASAEVERRAERLDASLRAARQGGTPAACEALLTRLVAALLAFADDLDAWLGSPSADGVMQGQSVRRLAEGVVERVLSAELEQLFDGVSAAEEADLAERFRRSPDRRTAPWRPGWRSAMRRAEAFGIAVAVERAWSMAMLRELADAIEGFVDDLRERATAAAAAFEATLAADAHNPHPALVIAFARLFEHARALLNRVPQQLIDFYQLALLHAAPLPSRPDRMLLALAPKPGTRPRVASGTLVPAGKDAEGKPILFATETALEVTRAVLREARLWLSTPQGSRVTRLAAGPDGALGDPASGIAGPLAAENAAAHAIFSTPLLDLAGGARRIELELRFAGAIDPAAVDALQLSLSTATGWLPAPAIARAIDADLLTLALTLPPGFPALAPCPPETADAVPHPALRLALASGWPLGAPLADARLLIAVKDLPDLAIRTPSGTASPVAAAPFGTPPWPGGWLRIDHPILAGAPLDRLVLRLAWAGLPADESGFAGYYRGYVVDGEGQLFDRVPFDNAAFAVTLAAPVHGWDETRRLPLFGPASLGSMPPVAAAAAPNVFATTFDPAPPLLPERGPLAPESWLAAAASDAGGVAPDHICVTLAAPTEGFGHALHAANVQYATEAIPRGDAPPPARPGWLRRLVRAVLGFPGKLLRKLEGVDMAEPASPDPVPVLLPNPPFQPLLSGISLDYAQTVEADGLRFDQAAPFEAPVPVPIAGSPLFPAGVDSPAVDLCFDGVLPGDKLALLVRLAPDGAAGSAPAYRYRARNGWRPLPSDALPVDESAGLTATGIIRLAIPADAATPLALRLTFPDGAGPLPAIVAVTPDAVAATRCNAPGDGAMLPVPAGTVTKLSGLARAVQPIDTAGGRSREPDTQRRARMAERTRHRGRALTAWDMERLLLADFPELGAVRIFAAGDPALASFDDAVTVVAVCGDGDRLPPQRRGAIATHLAMLASPFARIRVVEPIRVSVDVTARLVLAQPDSGPVRAALVAWLSPLAETALALALADDAGVDSLRAGLVARLRDHPEVMAVESLVVTLDGPDDGWRIPVAGTIEVAGVTACAVAGW
;
A
#
# COMPACT_ATOMS: atom_id res chain seq x y z
N MET A 1 -4.86 -27.52 30.51
CA MET A 1 -3.46 -27.06 30.58
C MET A 1 -3.39 -25.83 29.71
N THR A 2 -3.75 -24.70 30.31
CA THR A 2 -4.00 -23.40 29.69
C THR A 2 -2.75 -22.55 29.82
N ALA A 3 -2.37 -21.86 28.74
CA ALA A 3 -1.29 -20.88 28.71
C ALA A 3 -1.35 -19.97 29.95
N SER A 4 -0.22 -19.76 30.62
CA SER A 4 -0.14 -18.76 31.69
C SER A 4 -0.40 -17.40 31.05
N SER A 5 -1.44 -16.72 31.54
CA SER A 5 -1.86 -15.37 31.17
C SER A 5 -0.66 -14.43 31.05
N GLY A 6 -0.61 -13.70 29.93
CA GLY A 6 0.57 -13.01 29.41
C GLY A 6 1.32 -12.09 30.37
N SER A 7 2.63 -12.31 30.44
CA SER A 7 3.58 -11.57 31.26
C SER A 7 4.06 -10.29 30.55
N LEU A 8 4.07 -9.16 31.27
CA LEU A 8 4.55 -7.86 30.77
C LEU A 8 6.02 -7.63 31.16
N ILE A 9 6.86 -7.31 30.16
CA ILE A 9 8.26 -6.92 30.42
C ILE A 9 8.30 -5.43 30.76
N THR A 10 8.59 -5.12 32.02
CA THR A 10 8.74 -3.74 32.51
C THR A 10 10.15 -3.40 32.98
N ARG A 11 11.03 -4.41 33.08
CA ARG A 11 12.45 -4.24 33.45
C ARG A 11 13.33 -4.29 32.22
N TRP A 12 14.26 -3.35 32.13
CA TRP A 12 15.16 -3.21 30.99
C TRP A 12 16.57 -2.83 31.44
N ALA A 13 17.57 -3.32 30.73
CA ALA A 13 18.89 -2.69 30.70
C ALA A 13 18.90 -1.65 29.56
N THR A 14 19.29 -0.42 29.86
CA THR A 14 19.32 0.70 28.90
C THR A 14 20.71 1.33 28.83
N GLN A 15 20.97 2.12 27.78
CA GLN A 15 22.24 2.85 27.63
C GLN A 15 22.51 3.83 28.79
N THR A 16 21.49 4.50 29.30
CA THR A 16 21.62 5.50 30.37
C THR A 16 22.04 4.88 31.71
N ARG A 17 21.64 3.64 31.99
CA ARG A 17 21.99 2.90 33.22
C ARG A 17 23.30 2.12 33.14
N ARG A 18 24.16 2.41 32.15
CA ARG A 18 25.50 1.82 32.06
C ARG A 18 26.50 2.47 33.01
N SER A 19 26.29 3.72 33.39
CA SER A 19 27.11 4.42 34.38
C SER A 19 26.71 3.99 35.80
N PRO A 20 27.52 3.20 36.52
CA PRO A 20 27.16 2.79 37.88
C PRO A 20 27.32 4.00 38.80
N ALA A 21 26.31 4.30 39.63
CA ALA A 21 26.34 5.43 40.56
C ALA A 21 27.59 5.43 41.46
N GLY A 22 28.12 4.25 41.83
CA GLY A 22 29.34 4.13 42.63
C GLY A 22 30.64 4.64 41.97
N PHE A 23 30.65 4.90 40.66
CA PHE A 23 31.79 5.52 39.95
C PHE A 23 31.59 7.02 39.69
N ALA A 24 30.49 7.61 40.17
CA ALA A 24 30.31 9.05 40.16
C ALA A 24 31.12 9.67 41.29
N ALA A 25 31.99 10.64 40.97
CA ALA A 25 32.89 11.26 41.94
C ALA A 25 32.14 11.93 43.10
N GLU A 26 30.93 12.43 42.84
CA GLU A 26 30.01 13.01 43.83
C GLU A 26 29.57 12.01 44.91
N ASN A 27 29.58 10.70 44.64
CA ASN A 27 29.20 9.67 45.60
C ASN A 27 30.37 9.16 46.45
N ALA A 28 31.58 9.70 46.23
CA ALA A 28 32.81 9.29 46.93
C ALA A 28 33.64 10.49 47.41
N LEU A 29 32.97 11.61 47.74
CA LEU A 29 33.63 12.79 48.31
C LEU A 29 34.34 12.40 49.61
N LEU A 30 35.62 12.77 49.74
CA LEU A 30 36.41 12.51 50.94
C LEU A 30 36.00 13.42 52.10
N ASP A 31 35.50 14.62 51.80
CA ASP A 31 34.89 15.54 52.76
C ASP A 31 33.62 16.15 52.14
N SER A 32 32.45 15.67 52.58
CA SER A 32 31.14 16.08 52.09
C SER A 32 30.54 17.28 52.82
N ARG A 33 31.20 17.81 53.87
CA ARG A 33 30.66 18.90 54.69
C ARG A 33 30.50 20.15 53.85
N THR A 34 29.35 20.81 53.95
CA THR A 34 29.09 22.13 53.38
C THR A 34 29.68 23.25 54.25
N LEU A 35 29.59 24.50 53.78
CA LEU A 35 30.02 25.66 54.58
C LEU A 35 29.23 25.79 55.91
N PRO A 36 27.88 25.68 55.91
CA PRO A 36 27.10 25.58 57.15
C PRO A 36 27.57 24.47 58.07
N ASP A 37 27.82 23.26 57.55
CA ASP A 37 28.26 22.11 58.35
C ASP A 37 29.60 22.38 59.05
N LEU A 38 30.55 22.99 58.33
CA LEU A 38 31.86 23.34 58.91
C LEU A 38 31.73 24.38 60.03
N LEU A 39 30.91 25.41 59.84
CA LEU A 39 30.68 26.46 60.84
C LEU A 39 29.94 25.92 62.06
N ALA A 40 28.96 25.04 61.84
CA ALA A 40 28.26 24.33 62.88
C ALA A 40 29.20 23.42 63.69
N ASP A 41 30.07 22.65 63.03
CA ASP A 41 31.10 21.84 63.67
C ASP A 41 32.03 22.70 64.54
N ILE A 42 32.50 23.84 64.01
CA ILE A 42 33.35 24.77 64.73
C ILE A 42 32.62 25.33 65.96
N ALA A 43 31.36 25.74 65.81
CA ALA A 43 30.55 26.24 66.92
C ALA A 43 30.29 25.16 67.98
N ARG A 44 30.19 23.88 67.60
CA ARG A 44 30.07 22.75 68.55
C ARG A 44 31.38 22.51 69.29
N LEU A 45 32.50 22.42 68.59
CA LEU A 45 33.82 22.25 69.23
C LEU A 45 34.19 23.42 70.15
N ALA A 46 33.73 24.63 69.82
CA ALA A 46 33.93 25.82 70.65
C ALA A 46 33.20 25.77 72.01
N ALA A 47 32.27 24.83 72.22
CA ALA A 47 31.62 24.62 73.51
C ALA A 47 32.60 24.12 74.58
N ASP A 48 33.60 23.33 74.16
CA ASP A 48 34.59 22.72 75.06
C ASP A 48 35.77 23.66 75.35
N ILE A 49 35.79 24.85 74.75
CA ILE A 49 36.88 25.82 74.87
C ILE A 49 36.40 26.98 75.74
N PRO A 50 36.78 27.04 77.02
CA PRO A 50 36.47 28.18 77.88
C PRO A 50 37.31 29.40 77.49
N PHE A 51 36.75 30.60 77.62
CA PHE A 51 37.52 31.84 77.64
C PHE A 51 37.59 32.37 79.06
N HIS A 52 38.70 33.05 79.37
CA HIS A 52 39.00 33.55 80.71
C HIS A 52 38.98 35.07 80.71
N ASP A 53 38.53 35.66 81.81
CA ASP A 53 38.63 37.11 82.04
C ASP A 53 40.09 37.53 82.31
N ASP A 54 40.32 38.84 82.48
CA ASP A 54 41.65 39.40 82.79
C ASP A 54 42.20 38.92 84.15
N ALA A 55 41.36 38.34 85.02
CA ALA A 55 41.73 37.72 86.28
C ALA A 55 42.04 36.22 86.14
N GLY A 56 41.97 35.66 84.93
CA GLY A 56 42.22 34.26 84.62
C GLY A 56 41.10 33.32 85.06
N GLN A 57 39.90 33.82 85.35
CA GLN A 57 38.73 33.03 85.70
C GLN A 57 37.89 32.69 84.46
N PRO A 58 37.36 31.47 84.32
CA PRO A 58 36.52 31.11 83.19
C PRO A 58 35.22 31.94 83.21
N GLN A 59 34.99 32.74 82.16
CA GLN A 59 33.83 33.63 82.04
C GLN A 59 32.72 33.05 81.14
N GLY A 60 33.05 32.08 80.30
CA GLY A 60 32.11 31.43 79.39
C GLY A 60 32.83 30.54 78.40
N THR A 61 32.13 30.13 77.34
CA THR A 61 32.71 29.30 76.27
C THR A 61 32.79 30.07 74.96
N TRP A 62 33.76 29.72 74.10
CA TRP A 62 33.88 30.35 72.78
C TRP A 62 32.63 30.18 71.92
N ARG A 63 31.81 29.14 72.17
CA ARG A 63 30.51 28.96 71.52
C ARG A 63 29.59 30.15 71.73
N GLU A 64 29.54 30.73 72.93
CA GLU A 64 28.66 31.87 73.23
C GLU A 64 29.06 33.11 72.42
N ILE A 65 30.37 33.36 72.28
CA ILE A 65 30.91 34.45 71.48
C ILE A 65 30.62 34.25 69.99
N LEU A 66 30.75 33.01 69.52
CA LEU A 66 30.53 32.64 68.12
C LEU A 66 29.05 32.69 67.72
N LEU A 67 28.15 32.23 68.60
CA LEU A 67 26.69 32.25 68.37
C LEU A 67 26.04 33.62 68.56
N ALA A 68 26.78 34.60 69.08
CA ALA A 68 26.34 35.99 69.05
C ALA A 68 26.22 36.54 67.61
N ASP A 69 26.91 35.92 66.63
CA ASP A 69 26.71 36.23 65.22
C ASP A 69 25.56 35.39 64.63
N PRO A 70 24.56 36.02 63.98
CA PRO A 70 23.43 35.31 63.39
C PRO A 70 23.83 34.21 62.39
N SER A 71 24.94 34.36 61.68
CA SER A 71 25.37 33.39 60.66
C SER A 71 25.75 32.05 61.27
N LEU A 72 26.40 32.03 62.43
CA LEU A 72 26.78 30.78 63.08
C LEU A 72 25.59 30.10 63.77
N ALA A 73 24.64 30.89 64.28
CA ALA A 73 23.38 30.36 64.80
C ALA A 73 22.51 29.76 63.68
N LEU A 74 22.41 30.45 62.54
CA LEU A 74 21.70 29.94 61.36
C LEU A 74 22.41 28.75 60.73
N ALA A 75 23.75 28.72 60.72
CA ALA A 75 24.51 27.55 60.27
C ALA A 75 24.21 26.30 61.11
N LEU A 76 24.14 26.42 62.44
CA LEU A 76 23.74 25.30 63.32
C LEU A 76 22.33 24.77 63.04
N LEU A 77 21.39 25.67 62.75
CA LEU A 77 20.00 25.32 62.42
C LEU A 77 19.90 24.69 61.02
N ALA A 78 20.60 25.26 60.04
CA ALA A 78 20.68 24.74 58.68
C ALA A 78 21.36 23.36 58.64
N SER A 79 22.40 23.15 59.45
CA SER A 79 23.14 21.90 59.57
C SER A 79 22.53 20.94 60.59
N ALA A 80 21.32 21.20 61.12
CA ALA A 80 20.71 20.36 62.14
C ALA A 80 20.44 18.92 61.68
N GLU A 81 20.66 18.63 60.38
CA GLU A 81 20.30 17.41 59.65
C GLU A 81 18.97 16.86 60.16
N VAL A 82 17.97 17.74 60.22
CA VAL A 82 16.61 17.41 60.70
C VAL A 82 16.10 16.17 59.97
N GLU A 83 16.37 16.07 58.67
CA GLU A 83 16.01 14.93 57.83
C GLU A 83 16.64 13.61 58.27
N ARG A 84 17.97 13.59 58.45
CA ARG A 84 18.70 12.38 58.88
C ARG A 84 18.25 11.91 60.27
N ARG A 85 17.92 12.86 61.15
CA ARG A 85 17.43 12.59 62.51
C ARG A 85 15.96 12.15 62.52
N ALA A 86 15.16 12.63 61.57
CA ALA A 86 13.77 12.24 61.40
C ALA A 86 13.60 10.81 60.85
N GLU A 87 14.61 10.20 60.21
CA GLU A 87 14.50 8.86 59.60
C GLU A 87 13.87 7.77 60.50
N ARG A 88 14.25 7.73 61.79
CA ARG A 88 13.70 6.77 62.77
C ARG A 88 12.24 7.06 63.12
N LEU A 89 11.88 8.34 63.15
CA LEU A 89 10.52 8.82 63.35
C LEU A 89 9.67 8.55 62.10
N ASP A 90 10.17 8.82 60.91
CA ASP A 90 9.52 8.56 59.61
C ASP A 90 9.28 7.08 59.36
N ALA A 91 10.22 6.20 59.75
CA ALA A 91 10.00 4.76 59.72
C ALA A 91 8.86 4.34 60.66
N SER A 92 8.72 5.01 61.81
CA SER A 92 7.66 4.75 62.79
C SER A 92 6.31 5.33 62.34
N LEU A 93 6.29 6.51 61.71
CA LEU A 93 5.12 7.12 61.06
C LEU A 93 4.59 6.24 59.92
N ARG A 94 5.48 5.72 59.07
CA ARG A 94 5.10 4.78 58.00
C ARG A 94 4.48 3.49 58.54
N ALA A 95 5.01 2.97 59.66
CA ALA A 95 4.44 1.80 60.32
C ALA A 95 3.09 2.10 60.99
N ALA A 96 2.93 3.28 61.61
CA ALA A 96 1.67 3.73 62.20
C ALA A 96 0.55 3.85 61.15
N ARG A 97 0.87 4.34 59.94
CA ARG A 97 -0.09 4.48 58.83
C ARG A 97 -0.56 3.17 58.21
N GLN A 98 0.21 2.09 58.35
CA GLN A 98 -0.20 0.77 57.84
C GLN A 98 -1.28 0.12 58.71
N GLY A 99 -1.47 0.60 59.94
CA GLY A 99 -2.46 0.08 60.88
C GLY A 99 -2.18 -1.38 61.30
N GLY A 100 -3.11 -1.97 62.04
CA GLY A 100 -2.95 -3.35 62.50
C GLY A 100 -4.10 -3.82 63.38
N THR A 101 -3.86 -4.92 64.09
CA THR A 101 -4.78 -5.36 65.15
C THR A 101 -4.79 -4.33 66.29
N PRO A 102 -5.82 -4.31 67.16
CA PRO A 102 -5.95 -3.28 68.20
C PRO A 102 -4.75 -3.24 69.16
N ALA A 103 -4.24 -4.41 69.55
CA ALA A 103 -3.01 -4.53 70.34
C ALA A 103 -1.75 -4.06 69.58
N ALA A 104 -1.74 -4.17 68.25
CA ALA A 104 -0.67 -3.62 67.43
C ALA A 104 -0.72 -2.09 67.36
N CYS A 105 -1.93 -1.49 67.29
CA CYS A 105 -2.10 -0.04 67.30
C CYS A 105 -1.63 0.61 68.61
N GLU A 106 -1.90 -0.01 69.77
CA GLU A 106 -1.40 0.45 71.07
C GLU A 106 0.13 0.38 71.18
N ALA A 107 0.73 -0.70 70.68
CA ALA A 107 2.19 -0.83 70.62
C ALA A 107 2.82 0.19 69.66
N LEU A 108 2.17 0.48 68.53
CA LEU A 108 2.60 1.49 67.56
C LEU A 108 2.49 2.92 68.13
N LEU A 109 1.43 3.24 68.87
CA LEU A 109 1.27 4.52 69.58
C LEU A 109 2.42 4.79 70.54
N THR A 110 2.71 3.82 71.41
CA THR A 110 3.80 3.93 72.40
C THR A 110 5.15 4.10 71.70
N ARG A 111 5.39 3.33 70.64
CA ARG A 111 6.61 3.42 69.83
C ARG A 111 6.74 4.77 69.13
N LEU A 112 5.64 5.33 68.63
CA LEU A 112 5.63 6.60 67.92
C LEU A 112 5.92 7.78 68.87
N VAL A 113 5.31 7.83 70.06
CA VAL A 113 5.62 8.83 71.08
C VAL A 113 7.08 8.73 71.53
N ALA A 114 7.58 7.51 71.77
CA ALA A 114 8.97 7.29 72.13
C ALA A 114 9.94 7.75 71.02
N ALA A 115 9.59 7.50 69.76
CA ALA A 115 10.38 7.94 68.61
C ALA A 115 10.39 9.48 68.47
N LEU A 116 9.25 10.15 68.71
CA LEU A 116 9.15 11.62 68.69
C LEU A 116 10.02 12.25 69.77
N LEU A 117 9.91 11.76 71.02
CA LEU A 117 10.69 12.30 72.14
C LEU A 117 12.19 12.04 71.95
N ALA A 118 12.58 10.88 71.43
CA ALA A 118 13.97 10.59 71.09
C ALA A 118 14.49 11.51 69.97
N PHE A 119 13.69 11.79 68.94
CA PHE A 119 14.03 12.76 67.89
C PHE A 119 14.22 14.17 68.47
N ALA A 120 13.32 14.60 69.36
CA ALA A 120 13.39 15.90 70.00
C ALA A 120 14.62 16.02 70.92
N ASP A 121 14.95 14.97 71.68
CA ASP A 121 16.15 14.88 72.50
C ASP A 121 17.44 14.92 71.65
N ASP A 122 17.47 14.19 70.53
CA ASP A 122 18.60 14.17 69.60
C ASP A 122 18.82 15.56 68.95
N LEU A 123 17.74 16.30 68.68
CA LEU A 123 17.80 17.65 68.12
C LEU A 123 18.22 18.69 69.16
N ASP A 124 17.68 18.63 70.37
CA ASP A 124 18.11 19.47 71.50
C ASP A 124 19.60 19.24 71.83
N ALA A 125 20.06 17.99 71.82
CA ALA A 125 21.48 17.66 72.00
C ALA A 125 22.37 18.24 70.88
N TRP A 126 21.88 18.28 69.64
CA TRP A 126 22.62 18.87 68.52
C TRP A 126 22.69 20.40 68.59
N LEU A 127 21.59 21.05 68.93
CA LEU A 127 21.50 22.50 69.09
C LEU A 127 22.24 23.00 70.35
N GLY A 128 22.50 22.10 71.30
CA GLY A 128 23.19 22.36 72.56
C GLY A 128 22.23 22.78 73.66
N SER A 129 22.51 22.37 74.90
CA SER A 129 21.66 22.67 76.06
C SER A 129 21.51 24.17 76.28
N PRO A 130 20.31 24.68 76.66
CA PRO A 130 20.17 26.09 77.05
C PRO A 130 21.07 26.36 78.27
N SER A 131 22.05 27.24 78.10
CA SER A 131 22.86 27.71 79.23
C SER A 131 21.96 28.40 80.26
N ALA A 132 22.32 28.27 81.54
CA ALA A 132 21.57 28.86 82.65
C ALA A 132 21.48 30.40 82.57
N ASP A 133 22.37 31.03 81.80
CA ASP A 133 22.41 32.48 81.59
C ASP A 133 22.16 32.85 80.11
N GLY A 134 20.88 32.89 79.75
CA GLY A 134 20.29 34.03 79.01
C GLY A 134 20.50 34.20 77.49
N VAL A 135 21.39 33.49 76.79
CA VAL A 135 21.66 33.84 75.35
C VAL A 135 20.87 33.03 74.31
N MET A 136 20.07 32.03 74.70
CA MET A 136 19.09 31.39 73.80
C MET A 136 17.71 31.32 74.46
N GLN A 137 16.88 32.35 74.26
CA GLN A 137 15.46 32.36 74.64
C GLN A 137 14.60 31.47 73.72
N GLY A 138 14.98 30.19 73.56
CA GLY A 138 14.19 29.18 72.86
C GLY A 138 13.52 28.21 73.84
N GLN A 139 12.28 27.80 73.56
CA GLN A 139 11.72 26.60 74.19
C GLN A 139 12.47 25.38 73.63
N SER A 140 12.85 24.42 74.49
CA SER A 140 13.51 23.19 74.01
C SER A 140 12.56 22.40 73.11
N VAL A 141 13.11 21.74 72.09
CA VAL A 141 12.35 20.96 71.10
C VAL A 141 11.55 19.87 71.81
N ARG A 142 12.11 19.27 72.87
CA ARG A 142 11.41 18.30 73.72
C ARG A 142 10.11 18.86 74.30
N ARG A 143 10.11 20.10 74.82
CA ARG A 143 8.88 20.73 75.36
C ARG A 143 7.83 20.99 74.28
N LEU A 144 8.26 21.33 73.07
CA LEU A 144 7.36 21.49 71.93
C LEU A 144 6.74 20.14 71.52
N ALA A 145 7.54 19.07 71.48
CA ALA A 145 7.08 17.72 71.21
C ALA A 145 6.10 17.19 72.28
N GLU A 146 6.39 17.42 73.56
CA GLU A 146 5.48 17.10 74.67
C GLU A 146 4.13 17.84 74.51
N GLY A 147 4.16 19.11 74.09
CA GLY A 147 2.95 19.90 73.81
C GLY A 147 2.14 19.42 72.59
N VAL A 148 2.77 18.78 71.60
CA VAL A 148 2.04 18.12 70.49
C VAL A 148 1.28 16.91 71.02
N VAL A 149 1.94 16.08 71.83
CA VAL A 149 1.33 14.89 72.44
C VAL A 149 0.17 15.27 73.35
N GLU A 150 0.36 16.25 74.23
CA GLU A 150 -0.66 16.70 75.19
C GLU A 150 -1.90 17.26 74.48
N ARG A 151 -1.72 18.02 73.39
CA ARG A 151 -2.82 18.61 72.61
C ARG A 151 -3.69 17.54 71.95
N VAL A 152 -3.06 16.55 71.30
CA VAL A 152 -3.78 15.45 70.64
C VAL A 152 -4.50 14.58 71.66
N LEU A 153 -3.82 14.20 72.76
CA LEU A 153 -4.42 13.38 73.81
C LEU A 153 -5.62 14.07 74.47
N SER A 154 -5.54 15.39 74.70
CA SER A 154 -6.63 16.14 75.34
C SER A 154 -7.87 16.22 74.44
N ALA A 155 -7.70 16.51 73.15
CA ALA A 155 -8.80 16.61 72.19
C ALA A 155 -9.52 15.26 71.96
N GLU A 156 -8.77 14.17 71.84
CA GLU A 156 -9.32 12.83 71.64
C GLU A 156 -10.02 12.29 72.91
N LEU A 157 -9.51 12.63 74.10
CA LEU A 157 -10.17 12.27 75.36
C LEU A 157 -11.51 13.01 75.54
N GLU A 158 -11.60 14.28 75.11
CA GLU A 158 -12.86 15.04 75.09
C GLU A 158 -13.87 14.44 74.10
N GLN A 159 -13.46 14.12 72.87
CA GLN A 159 -14.35 13.50 71.88
C GLN A 159 -14.82 12.10 72.30
N LEU A 160 -13.96 11.30 72.91
CA LEU A 160 -14.34 10.00 73.49
C LEU A 160 -15.36 10.19 74.63
N PHE A 161 -15.19 11.21 75.47
CA PHE A 161 -16.11 11.53 76.55
C PHE A 161 -17.49 11.95 76.03
N ASP A 162 -17.53 12.78 74.98
CA ASP A 162 -18.77 13.22 74.35
C ASP A 162 -19.48 12.11 73.57
N GLY A 163 -18.74 11.24 72.87
CA GLY A 163 -19.30 10.11 72.12
C GLY A 163 -19.89 9.02 73.02
N VAL A 164 -19.24 8.72 74.15
CA VAL A 164 -19.78 7.78 75.16
C VAL A 164 -21.01 8.38 75.84
N SER A 165 -21.00 9.69 76.11
CA SER A 165 -22.14 10.40 76.70
C SER A 165 -23.36 10.41 75.76
N ALA A 166 -23.18 10.65 74.47
CA ALA A 166 -24.27 10.64 73.48
C ALA A 166 -24.89 9.24 73.25
N ALA A 167 -24.07 8.18 73.30
CA ALA A 167 -24.56 6.80 73.20
C ALA A 167 -25.34 6.36 74.45
N GLU A 168 -24.92 6.79 75.64
CA GLU A 168 -25.67 6.58 76.88
C GLU A 168 -26.97 7.39 76.92
N GLU A 169 -26.98 8.62 76.38
CA GLU A 169 -28.18 9.49 76.33
C GLU A 169 -29.28 8.94 75.41
N ALA A 170 -28.92 8.35 74.28
CA ALA A 170 -29.86 7.73 73.34
C ALA A 170 -30.52 6.46 73.91
N ASP A 171 -29.78 5.61 74.64
CA ASP A 171 -30.35 4.42 75.30
C ASP A 171 -31.20 4.79 76.55
N LEU A 172 -30.81 5.86 77.27
CA LEU A 172 -31.61 6.43 78.36
C LEU A 172 -32.93 7.04 77.87
N ALA A 173 -32.94 7.73 76.72
CA ALA A 173 -34.16 8.30 76.12
C ALA A 173 -35.15 7.23 75.65
N GLU A 174 -34.67 6.08 75.16
CA GLU A 174 -35.50 4.94 74.76
C GLU A 174 -36.09 4.21 75.99
N ARG A 175 -35.31 4.10 77.08
CA ARG A 175 -35.77 3.50 78.35
C ARG A 175 -36.72 4.40 79.13
N PHE A 176 -36.58 5.73 79.06
CA PHE A 176 -37.50 6.68 79.70
C PHE A 176 -38.90 6.71 79.08
N ARG A 177 -39.09 6.20 77.85
CA ARG A 177 -40.43 5.97 77.27
C ARG A 177 -41.17 4.77 77.87
N ARG A 178 -40.50 3.89 78.64
CA ARG A 178 -41.05 2.65 79.23
C ARG A 178 -40.84 2.53 80.74
N SER A 179 -41.10 3.56 81.53
CA SER A 179 -41.51 3.39 82.94
C SER A 179 -41.86 4.73 83.58
N PRO A 180 -43.07 4.90 84.14
CA PRO A 180 -43.37 6.00 85.03
C PRO A 180 -42.85 5.67 86.44
N ASP A 181 -42.40 6.72 87.11
CA ASP A 181 -42.29 6.85 88.57
C ASP A 181 -40.94 6.48 89.22
N ARG A 182 -40.06 7.49 89.31
CA ARG A 182 -39.70 8.16 90.58
C ARG A 182 -38.53 9.13 90.37
N ARG A 183 -38.79 10.42 90.57
CA ARG A 183 -37.78 11.46 90.75
C ARG A 183 -37.48 11.61 92.24
N THR A 184 -36.19 11.57 92.63
CA THR A 184 -35.45 12.62 93.38
C THR A 184 -34.29 12.03 94.20
N ALA A 185 -33.05 12.23 93.73
CA ALA A 185 -31.83 12.51 94.52
C ALA A 185 -30.63 12.80 93.58
N PRO A 186 -29.63 13.61 93.98
CA PRO A 186 -28.69 14.29 93.08
C PRO A 186 -27.48 13.44 92.68
N TRP A 187 -27.10 13.51 91.40
CA TRP A 187 -25.92 12.86 90.81
C TRP A 187 -24.62 13.62 91.08
N ARG A 188 -23.53 12.88 91.37
CA ARG A 188 -22.14 13.34 91.23
C ARG A 188 -21.49 12.51 90.11
N PRO A 189 -20.87 13.12 89.07
CA PRO A 189 -20.26 12.37 87.97
C PRO A 189 -18.86 11.90 88.37
N GLY A 190 -18.62 10.60 88.24
CA GLY A 190 -17.29 10.00 88.37
C GLY A 190 -17.11 8.94 87.30
N TRP A 191 -16.18 9.14 86.37
CA TRP A 191 -15.87 8.28 85.21
C TRP A 191 -15.70 6.79 85.55
N ARG A 192 -15.30 6.46 86.79
CA ARG A 192 -15.15 5.09 87.30
C ARG A 192 -16.45 4.31 87.48
N SER A 193 -17.62 4.96 87.48
CA SER A 193 -18.93 4.27 87.52
C SER A 193 -19.58 4.15 86.13
N ALA A 194 -19.13 4.93 85.15
CA ALA A 194 -19.46 4.74 83.73
C ALA A 194 -18.63 3.57 83.14
N MET A 195 -17.31 3.56 83.37
CA MET A 195 -16.43 2.46 82.92
C MET A 195 -16.85 1.08 83.43
N ARG A 196 -17.23 0.97 84.72
CA ARG A 196 -17.69 -0.31 85.30
C ARG A 196 -19.06 -0.79 84.80
N ARG A 197 -19.83 0.07 84.13
CA ARG A 197 -21.10 -0.31 83.49
C ARG A 197 -20.92 -0.59 81.99
N ALA A 198 -19.94 0.04 81.34
CA ALA A 198 -19.55 -0.22 79.96
C ALA A 198 -18.88 -1.60 79.74
N GLU A 199 -18.10 -2.09 80.73
CA GLU A 199 -17.50 -3.44 80.70
C GLU A 199 -18.55 -4.58 80.59
N ALA A 200 -19.79 -4.35 81.03
CA ALA A 200 -20.83 -5.38 81.02
C ALA A 200 -21.51 -5.60 79.64
N PHE A 201 -21.27 -4.74 78.63
CA PHE A 201 -22.04 -4.73 77.38
C PHE A 201 -21.23 -4.88 76.07
N GLY A 202 -19.93 -5.21 76.12
CA GLY A 202 -19.13 -5.49 74.91
C GLY A 202 -18.87 -4.29 73.97
N ILE A 203 -19.43 -3.12 74.28
CA ILE A 203 -19.24 -1.86 73.56
C ILE A 203 -17.84 -1.27 73.80
N ALA A 204 -17.23 -1.54 74.98
CA ALA A 204 -15.89 -1.08 75.33
C ALA A 204 -14.82 -1.54 74.33
N VAL A 205 -14.88 -2.78 73.84
CA VAL A 205 -13.87 -3.32 72.89
C VAL A 205 -14.01 -2.71 71.50
N ALA A 206 -15.21 -2.37 71.03
CA ALA A 206 -15.39 -1.73 69.74
C ALA A 206 -15.02 -0.24 69.78
N VAL A 207 -15.33 0.44 70.89
CA VAL A 207 -14.95 1.84 71.15
C VAL A 207 -13.44 1.97 71.33
N GLU A 208 -12.82 1.08 72.11
CA GLU A 208 -11.36 1.03 72.30
C GLU A 208 -10.61 0.71 70.98
N ARG A 209 -11.21 -0.11 70.11
CA ARG A 209 -10.72 -0.37 68.75
C ARG A 209 -10.78 0.84 67.83
N ALA A 210 -11.92 1.53 67.80
CA ALA A 210 -12.09 2.74 66.98
C ALA A 210 -11.18 3.86 67.49
N TRP A 211 -11.07 4.00 68.81
CA TRP A 211 -10.26 5.02 69.48
C TRP A 211 -8.75 4.80 69.30
N SER A 212 -8.23 3.58 69.51
CA SER A 212 -6.79 3.31 69.32
C SER A 212 -6.33 3.54 67.87
N MET A 213 -7.19 3.27 66.89
CA MET A 213 -6.90 3.57 65.48
C MET A 213 -7.04 5.06 65.16
N ALA A 214 -8.06 5.76 65.68
CA ALA A 214 -8.25 7.19 65.47
C ALA A 214 -7.10 8.00 66.12
N MET A 215 -6.78 7.72 67.39
CA MET A 215 -5.70 8.38 68.11
C MET A 215 -4.32 8.12 67.49
N LEU A 216 -4.06 6.91 66.96
CA LEU A 216 -2.82 6.62 66.24
C LEU A 216 -2.70 7.45 64.96
N ARG A 217 -3.82 7.71 64.28
CA ARG A 217 -3.86 8.49 63.05
C ARG A 217 -3.67 9.98 63.32
N GLU A 218 -4.45 10.55 64.23
CA GLU A 218 -4.37 11.96 64.61
C GLU A 218 -2.99 12.31 65.19
N LEU A 219 -2.43 11.42 66.01
CA LEU A 219 -1.08 11.61 66.54
C LEU A 219 -0.01 11.51 65.43
N ALA A 220 -0.15 10.56 64.50
CA ALA A 220 0.76 10.46 63.36
C ALA A 220 0.71 11.71 62.48
N ASP A 221 -0.47 12.26 62.20
CA ASP A 221 -0.64 13.45 61.38
C ASP A 221 -0.13 14.72 62.10
N ALA A 222 -0.37 14.85 63.41
CA ALA A 222 0.17 15.94 64.22
C ALA A 222 1.71 15.90 64.36
N ILE A 223 2.29 14.70 64.47
CA ILE A 223 3.74 14.50 64.49
C ILE A 223 4.36 14.82 63.14
N GLU A 224 3.75 14.39 62.04
CA GLU A 224 4.23 14.71 60.70
C GLU A 224 4.22 16.23 60.47
N GLY A 225 3.12 16.91 60.81
CA GLY A 225 3.05 18.38 60.73
C GLY A 225 4.10 19.09 61.59
N PHE A 226 4.41 18.57 62.79
CA PHE A 226 5.48 19.10 63.63
C PHE A 226 6.88 18.94 62.99
N VAL A 227 7.16 17.78 62.39
CA VAL A 227 8.44 17.53 61.71
C VAL A 227 8.55 18.38 60.45
N ASP A 228 7.46 18.55 59.71
CA ASP A 228 7.42 19.39 58.51
C ASP A 228 7.64 20.86 58.83
N ASP A 229 7.06 21.38 59.92
CA ASP A 229 7.36 22.71 60.45
C ASP A 229 8.85 22.88 60.77
N LEU A 230 9.50 21.85 61.35
CA LEU A 230 10.95 21.88 61.62
C LEU A 230 11.78 21.83 60.34
N ARG A 231 11.36 21.05 59.34
CA ARG A 231 11.98 20.99 58.00
C ARG A 231 11.88 22.36 57.30
N GLU A 232 10.71 22.99 57.35
CA GLU A 232 10.50 24.34 56.79
C GLU A 232 11.40 25.37 57.50
N ARG A 233 11.50 25.31 58.82
CA ARG A 233 12.39 26.21 59.58
C ARG A 233 13.87 25.98 59.27
N ALA A 234 14.30 24.73 59.08
CA ALA A 234 15.67 24.41 58.71
C ALA A 234 16.01 24.93 57.30
N THR A 235 15.08 24.80 56.34
CA THR A 235 15.26 25.34 54.98
C THR A 235 15.24 26.87 54.96
N ALA A 236 14.35 27.51 55.74
CA ALA A 236 14.34 28.95 55.94
C ALA A 236 15.65 29.45 56.60
N ALA A 237 16.19 28.71 57.56
CA ALA A 237 17.47 29.02 58.20
C ALA A 237 18.64 28.94 57.20
N ALA A 238 18.64 27.94 56.31
CA ALA A 238 19.64 27.83 55.25
C ALA A 238 19.57 29.02 54.26
N ALA A 239 18.37 29.45 53.86
CA ALA A 239 18.19 30.61 53.01
C ALA A 239 18.61 31.92 53.70
N ALA A 240 18.26 32.08 54.99
CA ALA A 240 18.65 33.23 55.80
C ALA A 240 20.17 33.27 56.05
N PHE A 241 20.81 32.11 56.23
CA PHE A 241 22.27 32.00 56.38
C PHE A 241 23.01 32.62 55.20
N GLU A 242 22.63 32.27 53.96
CA GLU A 242 23.24 32.85 52.76
C GLU A 242 23.04 34.37 52.68
N ALA A 243 21.89 34.88 53.13
CA ALA A 243 21.65 36.32 53.21
C ALA A 243 22.55 37.01 54.25
N THR A 244 22.78 36.38 55.41
CA THR A 244 23.66 36.94 56.45
C THR A 244 25.12 37.02 56.00
N LEU A 245 25.58 36.06 55.21
CA LEU A 245 26.95 36.04 54.66
C LEU A 245 27.28 37.20 53.71
N ALA A 246 26.28 37.92 53.21
CA ALA A 246 26.42 39.09 52.36
C ALA A 246 26.31 40.42 53.13
N ALA A 247 25.96 40.37 54.43
CA ALA A 247 25.80 41.54 55.27
C ALA A 247 27.15 42.01 55.85
N ASP A 248 27.37 43.33 55.89
CA ASP A 248 28.63 43.92 56.39
C ASP A 248 28.60 44.17 57.92
N ALA A 249 27.94 43.28 58.66
CA ALA A 249 27.58 43.48 60.07
C ALA A 249 28.19 42.44 61.03
N HIS A 250 29.13 41.63 60.56
CA HIS A 250 29.78 40.60 61.39
C HIS A 250 30.78 41.20 62.37
N ASN A 251 30.79 40.69 63.60
CA ASN A 251 31.88 41.00 64.54
C ASN A 251 33.21 40.43 64.02
N PRO A 252 34.37 41.06 64.33
CA PRO A 252 35.67 40.62 63.82
C PRO A 252 36.02 39.15 64.13
N HIS A 253 35.63 38.64 65.32
CA HIS A 253 35.96 37.27 65.72
C HIS A 253 35.16 36.22 64.91
N PRO A 254 33.81 36.28 64.81
CA PRO A 254 33.05 35.40 63.91
C PRO A 254 33.41 35.58 62.43
N ALA A 255 33.66 36.82 61.97
CA ALA A 255 34.04 37.09 60.59
C ALA A 255 35.36 36.38 60.20
N LEU A 256 36.34 36.32 61.10
CA LEU A 256 37.59 35.60 60.87
C LEU A 256 37.38 34.09 60.73
N VAL A 257 36.46 33.51 61.52
CA VAL A 257 36.09 32.08 61.43
C VAL A 257 35.37 31.78 60.13
N ILE A 258 34.42 32.64 59.72
CA ILE A 258 33.74 32.53 58.42
C ILE A 258 34.75 32.64 57.27
N ALA A 259 35.69 33.58 57.35
CA ALA A 259 36.75 33.73 56.34
C ALA A 259 37.64 32.49 56.27
N PHE A 260 38.03 31.92 57.42
CA PHE A 260 38.76 30.65 57.46
C PHE A 260 37.97 29.52 56.81
N ALA A 261 36.68 29.38 57.14
CA ALA A 261 35.81 28.35 56.58
C ALA A 261 35.70 28.46 55.05
N ARG A 262 35.55 29.68 54.52
CA ARG A 262 35.55 29.96 53.07
C ARG A 262 36.89 29.64 52.40
N LEU A 263 38.01 29.97 53.04
CA LEU A 263 39.33 29.61 52.52
C LEU A 263 39.54 28.09 52.50
N PHE A 264 39.06 27.39 53.54
CA PHE A 264 39.14 25.93 53.65
C PHE A 264 38.39 25.19 52.53
N GLU A 265 37.37 25.80 51.92
CA GLU A 265 36.65 25.21 50.78
C GLU A 265 37.57 24.88 49.60
N HIS A 266 38.64 25.64 49.39
CA HIS A 266 39.63 25.36 48.34
C HIS A 266 40.39 24.06 48.62
N ALA A 267 40.77 23.84 49.89
CA ALA A 267 41.42 22.60 50.32
C ALA A 267 40.46 21.41 50.20
N ARG A 268 39.21 21.57 50.62
CA ARG A 268 38.13 20.58 50.46
C ARG A 268 37.93 20.22 48.97
N ALA A 269 37.87 21.22 48.10
CA ALA A 269 37.71 21.01 46.66
C ALA A 269 38.89 20.25 46.04
N LEU A 270 40.13 20.52 46.47
CA LEU A 270 41.30 19.76 46.04
C LEU A 270 41.25 18.31 46.53
N LEU A 271 40.89 18.09 47.79
CA LEU A 271 40.76 16.75 48.37
C LEU A 271 39.69 15.93 47.64
N ASN A 272 38.54 16.53 47.35
CA ASN A 272 37.43 15.89 46.65
C ASN A 272 37.70 15.60 45.16
N ARG A 273 38.79 16.10 44.57
CA ARG A 273 39.25 15.70 43.23
C ARG A 273 40.01 14.38 43.23
N VAL A 274 40.59 13.97 44.37
CA VAL A 274 41.45 12.77 44.48
C VAL A 274 40.73 11.49 44.03
N PRO A 275 39.46 11.21 44.44
CA PRO A 275 38.75 10.02 43.98
C PRO A 275 38.65 9.92 42.44
N GLN A 276 38.32 11.04 41.78
CA GLN A 276 38.25 11.09 40.32
C GLN A 276 39.62 10.88 39.67
N GLN A 277 40.66 11.53 40.20
CA GLN A 277 42.04 11.35 39.72
C GLN A 277 42.53 9.91 39.87
N LEU A 278 42.15 9.22 40.96
CA LEU A 278 42.49 7.81 41.18
C LEU A 278 41.77 6.90 40.17
N ILE A 279 40.49 7.15 39.90
CA ILE A 279 39.73 6.41 38.87
C ILE A 279 40.38 6.61 37.50
N ASP A 280 40.71 7.85 37.13
CA ASP A 280 41.34 8.16 35.85
C ASP A 280 42.75 7.56 35.75
N PHE A 281 43.55 7.61 36.83
CA PHE A 281 44.85 6.94 36.88
C PHE A 281 44.72 5.42 36.68
N TYR A 282 43.80 4.77 37.41
CA TYR A 282 43.59 3.33 37.29
C TYR A 282 43.15 2.95 35.87
N GLN A 283 42.23 3.71 35.27
CA GLN A 283 41.72 3.39 33.93
C GLN A 283 42.71 3.74 32.82
N LEU A 284 43.29 4.95 32.82
CA LEU A 284 44.13 5.42 31.72
C LEU A 284 45.57 4.92 31.83
N ALA A 285 46.16 4.91 33.03
CA ALA A 285 47.58 4.58 33.21
C ALA A 285 47.81 3.08 33.48
N LEU A 286 46.91 2.41 34.22
CA LEU A 286 47.08 0.98 34.54
C LEU A 286 46.35 0.07 33.55
N LEU A 287 45.09 0.36 33.23
CA LEU A 287 44.29 -0.45 32.29
C LEU A 287 44.42 -0.03 30.82
N HIS A 288 45.09 1.08 30.54
CA HIS A 288 45.22 1.66 29.18
C HIS A 288 43.88 1.82 28.45
N ALA A 289 42.84 2.22 29.19
CA ALA A 289 41.49 2.39 28.67
C ALA A 289 41.36 3.66 27.83
N ALA A 290 41.83 3.62 26.59
CA ALA A 290 41.62 4.72 25.65
C ALA A 290 40.13 4.83 25.26
N PRO A 291 39.62 6.06 25.07
CA PRO A 291 38.29 6.27 24.50
C PRO A 291 38.24 5.73 23.06
N LEU A 292 37.12 5.13 22.67
CA LEU A 292 36.93 4.69 21.29
C LEU A 292 36.98 5.89 20.33
N PRO A 293 37.70 5.79 19.20
CA PRO A 293 37.76 6.86 18.22
C PRO A 293 36.39 7.05 17.57
N SER A 294 36.16 8.24 17.01
CA SER A 294 34.98 8.49 16.18
C SER A 294 34.95 7.52 14.99
N ARG A 295 33.79 6.94 14.71
CA ARG A 295 33.54 6.14 13.51
C ARG A 295 32.84 7.02 12.47
N PRO A 296 33.35 7.15 11.25
CA PRO A 296 32.69 7.95 10.22
C PRO A 296 31.36 7.31 9.81
N ASP A 297 30.36 8.13 9.54
CA ASP A 297 29.13 7.69 8.87
C ASP A 297 29.35 7.47 7.37
N ARG A 298 28.42 6.73 6.79
CA ARG A 298 28.37 6.36 5.40
C ARG A 298 27.13 6.97 4.75
N MET A 299 27.32 7.49 3.54
CA MET A 299 26.30 8.09 2.68
C MET A 299 26.12 7.22 1.43
N LEU A 300 24.88 7.05 0.98
CA LEU A 300 24.56 6.44 -0.31
C LEU A 300 24.09 7.54 -1.27
N LEU A 301 24.67 7.58 -2.47
CA LEU A 301 24.39 8.58 -3.49
C LEU A 301 24.00 7.90 -4.80
N ALA A 302 22.97 8.42 -5.46
CA ALA A 302 22.67 8.11 -6.85
C ALA A 302 23.05 9.29 -7.75
N LEU A 303 23.78 9.02 -8.83
CA LEU A 303 24.39 10.05 -9.67
C LEU A 303 23.73 10.08 -11.05
N ALA A 304 23.38 11.26 -11.55
CA ALA A 304 22.87 11.42 -12.91
C ALA A 304 23.89 12.18 -13.78
N PRO A 305 24.31 11.61 -14.92
CA PRO A 305 25.25 12.28 -15.81
C PRO A 305 24.61 13.47 -16.53
N LYS A 306 25.43 14.36 -17.10
CA LYS A 306 24.93 15.35 -18.05
C LYS A 306 24.44 14.67 -19.34
N PRO A 307 23.40 15.20 -20.01
CA PRO A 307 22.91 14.63 -21.26
C PRO A 307 24.04 14.36 -22.25
N GLY A 308 24.12 13.14 -22.78
CA GLY A 308 25.15 12.74 -23.75
C GLY A 308 26.50 12.31 -23.16
N THR A 309 26.73 12.47 -21.85
CA THR A 309 28.03 12.16 -21.21
C THR A 309 28.00 10.84 -20.43
N ARG A 310 29.17 10.22 -20.23
CA ARG A 310 29.42 9.06 -19.35
C ARG A 310 30.64 9.34 -18.47
N PRO A 311 30.51 10.18 -17.43
CA PRO A 311 31.64 10.60 -16.62
C PRO A 311 32.10 9.50 -15.65
N ARG A 312 33.39 9.48 -15.35
CA ARG A 312 33.99 8.62 -14.33
C ARG A 312 34.12 9.37 -13.02
N VAL A 313 33.58 8.81 -11.94
CA VAL A 313 33.81 9.28 -10.57
C VAL A 313 34.91 8.40 -9.97
N ALA A 314 36.06 8.99 -9.63
CA ALA A 314 37.17 8.26 -9.02
C ALA A 314 36.86 7.94 -7.55
N SER A 315 37.44 6.85 -7.02
CA SER A 315 37.50 6.64 -5.57
C SER A 315 38.22 7.83 -4.91
N GLY A 316 37.75 8.27 -3.74
CA GLY A 316 38.26 9.46 -3.06
C GLY A 316 37.66 10.80 -3.52
N THR A 317 36.68 10.81 -4.44
CA THR A 317 36.03 12.06 -4.86
C THR A 317 35.31 12.70 -3.68
N LEU A 318 35.61 13.97 -3.40
CA LEU A 318 35.02 14.70 -2.28
C LEU A 318 33.59 15.14 -2.58
N VAL A 319 32.68 14.84 -1.66
CA VAL A 319 31.26 15.20 -1.68
C VAL A 319 30.99 16.13 -0.49
N PRO A 320 30.75 17.43 -0.73
CA PRO A 320 30.39 18.37 0.33
C PRO A 320 28.93 18.17 0.76
N ALA A 321 28.70 18.05 2.07
CA ALA A 321 27.41 17.69 2.64
C ALA A 321 26.98 18.66 3.76
N GLY A 322 27.05 19.97 3.48
CA GLY A 322 26.70 21.02 4.43
C GLY A 322 27.83 21.36 5.42
N LYS A 323 27.44 21.84 6.61
CA LYS A 323 28.35 22.26 7.69
C LYS A 323 27.95 21.61 9.01
N ASP A 324 28.92 21.37 9.89
CA ASP A 324 28.67 20.92 11.26
C ASP A 324 28.22 22.08 12.17
N ALA A 325 27.95 21.75 13.45
CA ALA A 325 27.49 22.71 14.45
C ALA A 325 28.50 23.84 14.70
N GLU A 326 29.79 23.57 14.47
CA GLU A 326 30.90 24.51 14.57
C GLU A 326 31.14 25.29 13.25
N GLY A 327 30.32 25.08 12.23
CA GLY A 327 30.38 25.79 10.94
C GLY A 327 31.47 25.29 9.98
N LYS A 328 32.15 24.19 10.28
CA LYS A 328 33.14 23.54 9.40
C LYS A 328 32.42 22.69 8.34
N PRO A 329 32.97 22.58 7.12
CA PRO A 329 32.32 21.81 6.05
C PRO A 329 32.35 20.31 6.34
N ILE A 330 31.22 19.62 6.19
CA ILE A 330 31.15 18.16 6.25
C ILE A 330 31.55 17.60 4.89
N LEU A 331 32.58 16.74 4.85
CA LEU A 331 33.11 16.18 3.61
C LEU A 331 33.05 14.66 3.64
N PHE A 332 32.49 14.07 2.60
CA PHE A 332 32.52 12.63 2.34
C PHE A 332 33.46 12.33 1.18
N ALA A 333 34.05 11.14 1.14
CA ALA A 333 34.81 10.64 0.00
C ALA A 333 34.18 9.36 -0.53
N THR A 334 34.00 9.29 -1.85
CA THR A 334 33.46 8.08 -2.50
C THR A 334 34.38 6.88 -2.27
N GLU A 335 33.81 5.75 -1.82
CA GLU A 335 34.57 4.55 -1.44
C GLU A 335 35.24 3.88 -2.65
N THR A 336 34.52 3.86 -3.78
CA THR A 336 34.94 3.15 -5.00
C THR A 336 34.79 4.04 -6.23
N ALA A 337 35.55 3.74 -7.28
CA ALA A 337 35.32 4.35 -8.57
C ALA A 337 34.01 3.85 -9.19
N LEU A 338 33.26 4.77 -9.81
CA LEU A 338 32.02 4.48 -10.52
C LEU A 338 32.11 5.08 -11.94
N GLU A 339 31.89 4.25 -12.95
CA GLU A 339 31.60 4.71 -14.31
C GLU A 339 30.11 5.04 -14.35
N VAL A 340 29.74 6.32 -14.40
CA VAL A 340 28.34 6.72 -14.40
C VAL A 340 27.78 6.43 -15.78
N THR A 341 26.87 5.47 -15.84
CA THR A 341 26.16 5.11 -17.07
C THR A 341 25.12 6.17 -17.40
N ARG A 342 24.34 5.98 -18.47
CA ARG A 342 23.16 6.81 -18.77
C ARG A 342 21.88 6.10 -18.35
N ALA A 343 21.99 5.20 -17.36
CA ALA A 343 20.91 4.36 -16.92
C ALA A 343 19.76 5.21 -16.36
N VAL A 344 18.57 4.99 -16.89
CA VAL A 344 17.33 5.50 -16.30
C VAL A 344 16.38 4.33 -16.17
N LEU A 345 15.88 4.10 -14.95
CA LEU A 345 14.79 3.14 -14.77
C LEU A 345 13.56 3.71 -15.46
N ARG A 346 13.19 3.11 -16.58
CA ARG A 346 12.03 3.52 -17.39
C ARG A 346 10.74 3.06 -16.73
N GLU A 347 10.74 1.82 -16.25
CA GLU A 347 9.59 1.17 -15.65
C GLU A 347 10.01 -0.08 -14.89
N ALA A 348 9.15 -0.53 -13.98
CA ALA A 348 9.21 -1.86 -13.39
C ALA A 348 7.90 -2.60 -13.59
N ARG A 349 7.91 -3.92 -13.50
CA ARG A 349 6.70 -4.75 -13.54
C ARG A 349 6.72 -5.79 -12.45
N LEU A 350 5.59 -5.93 -11.78
CA LEU A 350 5.39 -6.90 -10.74
C LEU A 350 4.53 -8.04 -11.28
N TRP A 351 5.10 -9.23 -11.29
CA TRP A 351 4.44 -10.50 -11.57
C TRP A 351 4.04 -11.13 -10.24
N LEU A 352 2.75 -11.38 -10.06
CA LEU A 352 2.21 -12.09 -8.91
C LEU A 352 1.48 -13.34 -9.37
N SER A 353 1.81 -14.47 -8.77
CA SER A 353 1.07 -15.71 -8.98
C SER A 353 -0.26 -15.65 -8.20
N THR A 354 -1.38 -15.86 -8.88
CA THR A 354 -2.72 -15.98 -8.29
C THR A 354 -3.27 -17.38 -8.55
N PRO A 355 -4.32 -17.83 -7.81
CA PRO A 355 -4.97 -19.10 -8.08
C PRO A 355 -5.54 -19.23 -9.51
N GLN A 356 -5.75 -18.11 -10.22
CA GLN A 356 -6.25 -18.06 -11.60
C GLN A 356 -5.14 -17.81 -12.65
N GLY A 357 -3.87 -17.91 -12.28
CA GLY A 357 -2.70 -17.67 -13.14
C GLY A 357 -1.85 -16.47 -12.70
N SER A 358 -1.00 -15.92 -13.57
CA SER A 358 -0.16 -14.77 -13.22
C SER A 358 -0.87 -13.44 -13.47
N ARG A 359 -0.73 -12.48 -12.55
CA ARG A 359 -1.14 -11.07 -12.72
C ARG A 359 0.09 -10.20 -12.92
N VAL A 360 0.06 -9.32 -13.92
CA VAL A 360 1.15 -8.37 -14.20
C VAL A 360 0.68 -6.95 -13.91
N THR A 361 1.38 -6.28 -13.01
CA THR A 361 1.14 -4.88 -12.69
C THR A 361 2.34 -4.05 -13.17
N ARG A 362 2.08 -3.08 -14.05
CA ARG A 362 3.07 -2.10 -14.48
C ARG A 362 3.24 -1.05 -13.39
N LEU A 363 4.48 -0.76 -13.06
CA LEU A 363 4.88 0.29 -12.11
C LEU A 363 5.61 1.38 -12.89
N ALA A 364 5.02 2.58 -12.94
CA ALA A 364 5.72 3.73 -13.50
C ALA A 364 6.81 4.19 -12.53
N ALA A 365 8.06 4.26 -13.01
CA ALA A 365 9.16 4.74 -12.20
C ALA A 365 9.06 6.27 -12.03
N GLY A 366 9.03 6.74 -10.78
CA GLY A 366 9.13 8.17 -10.47
C GLY A 366 10.51 8.75 -10.84
N PRO A 367 10.68 10.09 -10.83
CA PRO A 367 11.93 10.76 -11.20
C PRO A 367 13.17 10.37 -10.38
N ASP A 368 12.97 9.78 -9.20
CA ASP A 368 14.04 9.27 -8.32
C ASP A 368 14.13 7.73 -8.30
N GLY A 369 13.46 7.05 -9.23
CA GLY A 369 13.37 5.59 -9.28
C GLY A 369 12.39 5.00 -8.28
N ALA A 370 11.46 5.80 -7.75
CA ALA A 370 10.42 5.35 -6.83
C ALA A 370 9.42 4.41 -7.53
N LEU A 371 9.08 3.31 -6.88
CA LEU A 371 8.20 2.26 -7.38
C LEU A 371 6.98 2.02 -6.47
N GLY A 372 7.15 2.20 -5.16
CA GLY A 372 6.15 1.91 -4.15
C GLY A 372 6.15 2.90 -3.00
N ASP A 373 5.10 2.85 -2.18
CA ASP A 373 4.98 3.73 -1.02
C ASP A 373 6.02 3.38 0.07
N PRO A 374 6.35 4.33 0.97
CA PRO A 374 7.38 4.11 1.99
C PRO A 374 7.10 3.00 3.02
N ALA A 375 5.84 2.58 3.19
CA ALA A 375 5.45 1.56 4.16
C ALA A 375 5.39 0.16 3.54
N SER A 376 4.78 0.03 2.35
CA SER A 376 4.52 -1.28 1.72
C SER A 376 5.41 -1.58 0.51
N GLY A 377 6.20 -0.62 0.04
CA GLY A 377 7.05 -0.77 -1.15
C GLY A 377 6.22 -1.16 -2.38
N ILE A 378 6.77 -2.04 -3.23
CA ILE A 378 6.09 -2.53 -4.45
C ILE A 378 4.73 -3.21 -4.21
N ALA A 379 4.41 -3.61 -2.96
CA ALA A 379 3.09 -4.15 -2.63
C ALA A 379 2.01 -3.04 -2.53
N GLY A 380 2.41 -1.80 -2.24
CA GLY A 380 1.59 -0.59 -2.34
C GLY A 380 2.14 0.35 -3.42
N PRO A 381 1.93 0.04 -4.70
CA PRO A 381 2.56 0.77 -5.79
C PRO A 381 2.03 2.21 -5.90
N LEU A 382 2.93 3.17 -6.16
CA LEU A 382 2.58 4.60 -6.27
C LEU A 382 1.76 4.92 -7.53
N ALA A 383 2.03 4.22 -8.63
CA ALA A 383 1.33 4.35 -9.90
C ALA A 383 1.32 2.98 -10.60
N ALA A 384 0.19 2.30 -10.50
CA ALA A 384 0.00 0.95 -11.02
C ALA A 384 -1.08 0.89 -12.10
N GLU A 385 -0.74 0.28 -13.23
CA GLU A 385 -1.68 -0.08 -14.29
C GLU A 385 -1.61 -1.59 -14.50
N ASN A 386 -2.75 -2.25 -14.73
CA ASN A 386 -2.72 -3.64 -15.15
C ASN A 386 -2.12 -3.71 -16.56
N ALA A 387 -1.03 -4.45 -16.71
CA ALA A 387 -0.40 -4.64 -18.01
C ALA A 387 -1.12 -5.79 -18.73
N ALA A 388 -1.74 -5.51 -19.87
CA ALA A 388 -2.33 -6.55 -20.70
C ALA A 388 -1.27 -7.13 -21.65
N ALA A 389 -1.27 -8.45 -21.81
CA ALA A 389 -0.60 -9.08 -22.94
C ALA A 389 -1.51 -9.00 -24.17
N HIS A 390 -0.89 -8.90 -25.34
CA HIS A 390 -1.59 -8.72 -26.60
C HIS A 390 -1.29 -9.85 -27.58
N ALA A 391 -2.34 -10.34 -28.22
CA ALA A 391 -2.30 -11.33 -29.29
C ALA A 391 -2.85 -10.66 -30.56
N ILE A 392 -2.06 -10.61 -31.62
CA ILE A 392 -2.33 -9.77 -32.79
C ILE A 392 -2.40 -10.65 -34.04
N PHE A 393 -3.55 -10.62 -34.72
CA PHE A 393 -3.77 -11.32 -35.98
C PHE A 393 -3.85 -10.27 -37.10
N SER A 394 -2.96 -10.35 -38.08
CA SER A 394 -2.88 -9.37 -39.16
C SER A 394 -2.87 -10.03 -40.54
N THR A 395 -3.51 -9.36 -41.50
CA THR A 395 -3.53 -9.78 -42.91
C THR A 395 -3.81 -8.57 -43.81
N PRO A 396 -3.21 -8.47 -45.00
CA PRO A 396 -3.52 -7.38 -45.94
C PRO A 396 -5.00 -7.35 -46.36
N LEU A 397 -5.72 -8.47 -46.27
CA LEU A 397 -7.15 -8.57 -46.60
C LEU A 397 -8.07 -7.85 -45.60
N LEU A 398 -7.54 -7.43 -44.45
CA LEU A 398 -8.25 -6.57 -43.50
C LEU A 398 -8.22 -5.09 -43.89
N ASP A 399 -7.61 -4.69 -45.02
CA ASP A 399 -7.67 -3.30 -45.54
C ASP A 399 -9.04 -3.01 -46.15
N LEU A 400 -10.03 -2.81 -45.28
CA LEU A 400 -11.42 -2.66 -45.66
C LEU A 400 -11.78 -1.18 -45.76
N ALA A 401 -11.76 -0.66 -46.99
CA ALA A 401 -11.96 0.76 -47.34
C ALA A 401 -13.34 1.35 -46.95
N GLY A 402 -14.36 0.51 -46.68
CA GLY A 402 -15.67 0.96 -46.21
C GLY A 402 -16.77 -0.10 -46.33
N GLY A 403 -18.03 0.32 -46.23
CA GLY A 403 -19.20 -0.57 -46.24
C GLY A 403 -19.53 -1.19 -44.88
N ALA A 404 -20.63 -1.94 -44.81
CA ALA A 404 -20.93 -2.74 -43.62
C ALA A 404 -20.03 -3.98 -43.64
N ARG A 405 -19.22 -4.17 -42.59
CA ARG A 405 -18.18 -5.20 -42.55
C ARG A 405 -18.47 -6.17 -41.42
N ARG A 406 -18.52 -7.47 -41.68
CA ARG A 406 -18.57 -8.51 -40.66
C ARG A 406 -17.25 -9.25 -40.67
N ILE A 407 -16.63 -9.35 -39.50
CA ILE A 407 -15.35 -10.02 -39.31
C ILE A 407 -15.57 -11.09 -38.24
N GLU A 408 -15.12 -12.30 -38.51
CA GLU A 408 -15.28 -13.44 -37.61
C GLU A 408 -13.95 -14.19 -37.50
N LEU A 409 -13.35 -14.17 -36.31
CA LEU A 409 -12.10 -14.83 -36.00
C LEU A 409 -12.39 -16.14 -35.26
N GLU A 410 -12.02 -17.25 -35.87
CA GLU A 410 -12.12 -18.59 -35.30
C GLU A 410 -10.73 -19.06 -34.85
N LEU A 411 -10.60 -19.43 -33.58
CA LEU A 411 -9.36 -19.92 -32.98
C LEU A 411 -9.60 -21.31 -32.42
N ARG A 412 -8.90 -22.31 -32.97
CA ARG A 412 -8.97 -23.70 -32.48
C ARG A 412 -7.78 -23.97 -31.58
N PHE A 413 -8.02 -24.51 -30.40
CA PHE A 413 -7.01 -24.83 -29.40
C PHE A 413 -6.75 -26.32 -29.34
N ALA A 414 -5.56 -26.74 -28.90
CA ALA A 414 -5.23 -28.15 -28.72
C ALA A 414 -5.88 -28.79 -27.46
N GLY A 415 -6.81 -28.09 -26.80
CA GLY A 415 -7.48 -28.51 -25.57
C GLY A 415 -8.63 -27.58 -25.18
N ALA A 416 -9.37 -27.95 -24.12
CA ALA A 416 -10.54 -27.21 -23.68
C ALA A 416 -10.20 -25.81 -23.15
N ILE A 417 -11.10 -24.86 -23.40
CA ILE A 417 -10.96 -23.44 -23.04
C ILE A 417 -11.85 -23.12 -21.83
N ASP A 418 -11.33 -22.33 -20.88
CA ASP A 418 -12.13 -21.81 -19.78
C ASP A 418 -13.07 -20.67 -20.26
N PRO A 419 -14.41 -20.81 -20.15
CA PRO A 419 -15.35 -19.76 -20.53
C PRO A 419 -15.12 -18.43 -19.82
N ALA A 420 -14.69 -18.44 -18.56
CA ALA A 420 -14.49 -17.22 -17.78
C ALA A 420 -13.34 -16.35 -18.32
N ALA A 421 -12.31 -16.98 -18.91
CA ALA A 421 -11.18 -16.27 -19.51
C ALA A 421 -11.56 -15.54 -20.81
N VAL A 422 -12.53 -16.09 -21.55
CA VAL A 422 -12.99 -15.53 -22.83
C VAL A 422 -13.80 -14.25 -22.64
N ASP A 423 -14.58 -14.16 -21.56
CA ASP A 423 -15.36 -12.96 -21.25
C ASP A 423 -14.49 -11.73 -20.98
N ALA A 424 -13.27 -11.95 -20.48
CA ALA A 424 -12.28 -10.93 -20.17
C ALA A 424 -11.47 -10.43 -21.39
N LEU A 425 -11.60 -11.06 -22.56
CA LEU A 425 -10.83 -10.70 -23.77
C LEU A 425 -11.34 -9.40 -24.40
N GLN A 426 -10.53 -8.36 -24.41
CA GLN A 426 -10.85 -7.12 -25.13
C GLN A 426 -10.34 -7.21 -26.57
N LEU A 427 -11.17 -6.89 -27.56
CA LEU A 427 -10.75 -6.81 -28.97
C LEU A 427 -10.64 -5.36 -29.41
N SER A 428 -9.51 -5.02 -30.03
CA SER A 428 -9.28 -3.75 -30.71
C SER A 428 -8.93 -4.00 -32.18
N LEU A 429 -9.21 -3.01 -33.02
CA LEU A 429 -8.96 -3.00 -34.45
C LEU A 429 -7.93 -1.92 -34.79
N SER A 430 -7.01 -2.20 -35.70
CA SER A 430 -6.04 -1.21 -36.15
C SER A 430 -6.65 -0.25 -37.16
N THR A 431 -6.36 1.03 -37.00
CA THR A 431 -6.75 2.09 -37.94
C THR A 431 -5.60 3.06 -38.15
N ALA A 432 -5.73 3.96 -39.12
CA ALA A 432 -4.69 4.93 -39.44
C ALA A 432 -4.32 5.87 -38.27
N THR A 433 -5.20 5.99 -37.26
CA THR A 433 -4.98 6.80 -36.05
C THR A 433 -4.55 5.96 -34.83
N GLY A 434 -4.43 4.64 -34.96
CA GLY A 434 -4.06 3.71 -33.89
C GLY A 434 -5.13 2.65 -33.61
N TRP A 435 -5.10 2.06 -32.41
CA TRP A 435 -6.02 1.01 -31.98
C TRP A 435 -7.36 1.57 -31.52
N LEU A 436 -8.46 1.12 -32.12
CA LEU A 436 -9.83 1.44 -31.71
C LEU A 436 -10.54 0.21 -31.12
N PRO A 437 -11.26 0.34 -29.99
CA PRO A 437 -12.00 -0.78 -29.42
C PRO A 437 -13.13 -1.23 -30.36
N ALA A 438 -13.35 -2.54 -30.46
CA ALA A 438 -14.47 -3.07 -31.25
C ALA A 438 -15.82 -2.70 -30.59
N PRO A 439 -16.82 -2.24 -31.36
CA PRO A 439 -18.07 -1.70 -30.81
C PRO A 439 -18.96 -2.75 -30.13
N ALA A 440 -19.06 -3.96 -30.70
CA ALA A 440 -19.75 -5.10 -30.11
C ALA A 440 -19.15 -6.41 -30.66
N ILE A 441 -18.88 -7.37 -29.77
CA ILE A 441 -18.26 -8.66 -30.11
C ILE A 441 -19.19 -9.77 -29.59
N ALA A 442 -19.66 -10.62 -30.49
CA ALA A 442 -20.30 -11.87 -30.12
C ALA A 442 -19.21 -12.93 -29.90
N ARG A 443 -19.28 -13.62 -28.75
CA ARG A 443 -18.34 -14.66 -28.36
C ARG A 443 -19.08 -15.99 -28.27
N ALA A 444 -18.57 -17.02 -28.91
CA ALA A 444 -19.08 -18.38 -28.80
C ALA A 444 -17.92 -19.34 -28.52
N ILE A 445 -18.16 -20.33 -27.66
CA ILE A 445 -17.19 -21.36 -27.32
C ILE A 445 -17.86 -22.71 -27.52
N ASP A 446 -17.21 -23.58 -28.27
CA ASP A 446 -17.58 -24.98 -28.40
C ASP A 446 -16.33 -25.85 -28.15
N ALA A 447 -16.22 -26.39 -26.93
CA ALA A 447 -15.08 -27.18 -26.44
C ALA A 447 -13.69 -26.56 -26.65
N ASP A 448 -13.11 -26.74 -27.82
CA ASP A 448 -11.77 -26.30 -28.26
C ASP A 448 -11.80 -25.16 -29.28
N LEU A 449 -12.97 -24.73 -29.75
CA LEU A 449 -13.15 -23.66 -30.72
C LEU A 449 -13.70 -22.38 -30.07
N LEU A 450 -12.97 -21.27 -30.22
CA LEU A 450 -13.39 -19.93 -29.85
C LEU A 450 -13.73 -19.12 -31.12
N THR A 451 -14.97 -18.63 -31.20
CA THR A 451 -15.42 -17.76 -32.28
C THR A 451 -15.69 -16.35 -31.77
N LEU A 452 -15.02 -15.36 -32.38
CA LEU A 452 -15.18 -13.93 -32.09
C LEU A 452 -15.74 -13.22 -33.33
N ALA A 453 -17.03 -12.90 -33.32
CA ALA A 453 -17.71 -12.25 -34.43
C ALA A 453 -18.03 -10.79 -34.10
N LEU A 454 -17.75 -9.87 -35.03
CA LEU A 454 -18.08 -8.46 -34.91
C LEU A 454 -18.66 -7.91 -36.21
N THR A 455 -19.56 -6.93 -36.10
CA THR A 455 -20.13 -6.22 -37.24
C THR A 455 -19.83 -4.73 -37.11
N LEU A 456 -19.06 -4.20 -38.06
CA LEU A 456 -18.68 -2.80 -38.14
C LEU A 456 -19.71 -2.04 -39.00
N PRO A 457 -20.30 -0.96 -38.47
CA PRO A 457 -21.20 -0.12 -39.24
C PRO A 457 -20.44 0.60 -40.38
N PRO A 458 -21.16 1.08 -41.42
CA PRO A 458 -20.55 1.85 -42.52
C PRO A 458 -19.75 3.06 -42.07
N GLY A 459 -20.13 3.71 -40.96
CA GLY A 459 -19.44 4.87 -40.39
C GLY A 459 -18.21 4.55 -39.52
N PHE A 460 -17.87 3.27 -39.29
CA PHE A 460 -16.65 2.93 -38.57
C PHE A 460 -15.41 3.24 -39.45
N PRO A 461 -14.29 3.75 -38.91
CA PRO A 461 -13.12 4.08 -39.73
C PRO A 461 -12.61 2.91 -40.59
N ALA A 462 -11.93 3.21 -41.69
CA ALA A 462 -11.25 2.20 -42.48
C ALA A 462 -10.17 1.51 -41.63
N LEU A 463 -10.09 0.18 -41.75
CA LEU A 463 -9.05 -0.59 -41.09
C LEU A 463 -7.74 -0.37 -41.85
N ALA A 464 -6.67 -0.07 -41.13
CA ALA A 464 -5.37 0.24 -41.72
C ALA A 464 -4.26 -0.18 -40.75
N PRO A 465 -3.00 -0.35 -41.21
CA PRO A 465 -1.87 -0.54 -40.32
C PRO A 465 -1.75 0.64 -39.35
N CYS A 466 -1.45 0.37 -38.08
CA CYS A 466 -1.18 1.43 -37.11
C CYS A 466 0.07 2.23 -37.51
N PRO A 467 0.14 3.53 -37.18
CA PRO A 467 1.37 4.30 -37.33
C PRO A 467 2.55 3.62 -36.61
N PRO A 468 3.78 3.67 -37.14
CA PRO A 468 4.93 2.93 -36.59
C PRO A 468 5.33 3.36 -35.17
N GLU A 469 4.90 4.54 -34.72
CA GLU A 469 5.11 5.04 -33.36
C GLU A 469 4.10 4.47 -32.34
N THR A 470 3.03 3.83 -32.82
CA THR A 470 1.98 3.23 -31.98
C THR A 470 2.52 1.96 -31.33
N ALA A 471 2.23 1.78 -30.04
CA ALA A 471 2.51 0.51 -29.37
C ALA A 471 1.81 -0.64 -30.11
N ASP A 472 2.52 -1.76 -30.24
CA ASP A 472 2.06 -2.95 -30.95
C ASP A 472 1.82 -2.77 -32.47
N ALA A 473 2.43 -1.76 -33.10
CA ALA A 473 2.28 -1.56 -34.54
C ALA A 473 2.78 -2.78 -35.34
N VAL A 474 1.93 -3.25 -36.25
CA VAL A 474 2.18 -4.36 -37.18
C VAL A 474 2.02 -3.85 -38.62
N PRO A 475 2.68 -4.48 -39.61
CA PRO A 475 2.77 -3.95 -40.97
C PRO A 475 1.47 -4.01 -41.78
N HIS A 476 0.46 -4.77 -41.31
CA HIS A 476 -0.83 -4.94 -41.97
C HIS A 476 -1.97 -4.55 -41.01
N PRO A 477 -3.18 -4.26 -41.53
CA PRO A 477 -4.35 -4.11 -40.69
C PRO A 477 -4.58 -5.36 -39.85
N ALA A 478 -5.03 -5.18 -38.61
CA ALA A 478 -4.93 -6.19 -37.58
C ALA A 478 -6.04 -6.13 -36.53
N LEU A 479 -6.28 -7.31 -35.95
CA LEU A 479 -7.12 -7.57 -34.79
C LEU A 479 -6.21 -7.80 -33.58
N ARG A 480 -6.38 -7.02 -32.51
CA ARG A 480 -5.63 -7.19 -31.25
C ARG A 480 -6.54 -7.64 -30.13
N LEU A 481 -6.27 -8.83 -29.61
CA LEU A 481 -6.86 -9.34 -28.38
C LEU A 481 -6.00 -8.92 -27.19
N ALA A 482 -6.62 -8.45 -26.12
CA ALA A 482 -5.96 -8.04 -24.88
C ALA A 482 -6.62 -8.71 -23.68
N LEU A 483 -5.80 -9.15 -22.72
CA LEU A 483 -6.27 -9.77 -21.48
C LEU A 483 -5.60 -9.10 -20.27
N ALA A 484 -6.41 -8.46 -19.42
CA ALA A 484 -5.94 -7.61 -18.32
C ALA A 484 -5.61 -8.38 -17.03
N SER A 485 -6.19 -9.57 -16.81
CA SER A 485 -5.97 -10.38 -15.61
C SER A 485 -6.37 -11.84 -15.84
N GLY A 486 -5.65 -12.76 -15.20
CA GLY A 486 -5.89 -14.19 -15.32
C GLY A 486 -5.32 -14.72 -16.62
N TRP A 487 -4.12 -15.30 -16.58
CA TRP A 487 -3.54 -16.01 -17.71
C TRP A 487 -3.88 -17.52 -17.65
N PRO A 488 -5.07 -17.98 -18.12
CA PRO A 488 -5.24 -19.39 -18.42
C PRO A 488 -5.75 -19.58 -19.85
N LEU A 489 -4.91 -19.29 -20.85
CA LEU A 489 -5.03 -19.89 -22.19
C LEU A 489 -3.67 -20.49 -22.57
N GLY A 490 -3.20 -21.39 -21.69
CA GLY A 490 -1.96 -22.14 -21.92
C GLY A 490 -2.10 -23.24 -22.96
N ALA A 491 -3.34 -23.56 -23.40
CA ALA A 491 -3.56 -24.45 -24.53
C ALA A 491 -2.98 -23.79 -25.79
N PRO A 492 -2.06 -24.44 -26.51
CA PRO A 492 -1.55 -23.90 -27.75
C PRO A 492 -2.66 -23.86 -28.80
N LEU A 493 -2.60 -22.86 -29.69
CA LEU A 493 -3.44 -22.81 -30.87
C LEU A 493 -3.08 -24.01 -31.76
N ALA A 494 -4.09 -24.73 -32.22
CA ALA A 494 -3.98 -25.76 -33.24
C ALA A 494 -4.14 -25.14 -34.63
N ASP A 495 -5.05 -24.17 -34.78
CA ASP A 495 -5.44 -23.57 -36.05
C ASP A 495 -6.11 -22.20 -35.83
N ALA A 496 -6.14 -21.36 -36.87
CA ALA A 496 -6.85 -20.09 -36.83
C ALA A 496 -7.42 -19.73 -38.22
N ARG A 497 -8.64 -19.20 -38.25
CA ARG A 497 -9.33 -18.77 -39.48
C ARG A 497 -9.97 -17.41 -39.29
N LEU A 498 -9.99 -16.63 -40.35
CA LEU A 498 -10.60 -15.31 -40.36
C LEU A 498 -11.57 -15.19 -41.52
N LEU A 499 -12.86 -15.06 -41.21
CA LEU A 499 -13.90 -14.84 -42.21
C LEU A 499 -14.18 -13.33 -42.30
N ILE A 500 -14.09 -12.80 -43.51
CA ILE A 500 -14.32 -11.39 -43.82
C ILE A 500 -15.48 -11.32 -44.78
N ALA A 501 -16.51 -10.56 -44.43
CA ALA A 501 -17.64 -10.28 -45.32
C ALA A 501 -17.91 -8.78 -45.36
N VAL A 502 -18.13 -8.25 -46.56
CA VAL A 502 -18.41 -6.84 -46.79
C VAL A 502 -19.66 -6.69 -47.64
N LYS A 503 -20.55 -5.82 -47.19
CA LYS A 503 -21.78 -5.45 -47.89
C LYS A 503 -21.70 -3.99 -48.31
N ASP A 504 -22.15 -3.71 -49.53
CA ASP A 504 -22.12 -2.40 -50.19
C ASP A 504 -20.68 -1.85 -50.28
N LEU A 505 -19.81 -2.59 -50.99
CA LEU A 505 -18.42 -2.21 -51.22
C LEU A 505 -18.35 -0.84 -51.95
N PRO A 506 -17.61 0.16 -51.41
CA PRO A 506 -17.47 1.48 -52.03
C PRO A 506 -16.49 1.49 -53.21
N ASP A 507 -16.42 2.64 -53.90
CA ASP A 507 -15.40 2.96 -54.92
C ASP A 507 -15.26 1.94 -56.08
N LEU A 508 -16.38 1.34 -56.48
CA LEU A 508 -16.43 0.45 -57.65
C LEU A 508 -16.10 1.21 -58.94
N ALA A 509 -15.05 0.80 -59.64
CA ALA A 509 -14.71 1.35 -60.95
C ALA A 509 -15.45 0.57 -62.03
N ILE A 510 -16.34 1.24 -62.76
CA ILE A 510 -17.19 0.59 -63.76
C ILE A 510 -16.81 1.01 -65.16
N ARG A 511 -16.75 0.04 -66.07
CA ARG A 511 -16.49 0.25 -67.49
C ARG A 511 -17.57 -0.43 -68.32
N THR A 512 -18.01 0.27 -69.34
CA THR A 512 -18.91 -0.24 -70.37
C THR A 512 -18.22 -0.11 -71.73
N PRO A 513 -18.81 -0.60 -72.82
CA PRO A 513 -18.21 -0.47 -74.15
C PRO A 513 -18.04 1.00 -74.59
N SER A 514 -18.77 1.92 -73.96
CA SER A 514 -18.68 3.37 -74.20
C SER A 514 -17.58 4.07 -73.38
N GLY A 515 -16.85 3.34 -72.52
CA GLY A 515 -15.79 3.86 -71.65
C GLY A 515 -16.10 3.73 -70.16
N THR A 516 -15.40 4.51 -69.33
CA THR A 516 -15.65 4.55 -67.88
C THR A 516 -17.03 5.14 -67.59
N ALA A 517 -17.81 4.49 -66.73
CA ALA A 517 -19.18 4.89 -66.39
C ALA A 517 -19.35 5.11 -64.87
N SER A 518 -20.42 5.79 -64.49
CA SER A 518 -20.76 6.05 -63.09
C SER A 518 -21.56 4.88 -62.49
N PRO A 519 -21.31 4.45 -61.24
CA PRO A 519 -22.09 3.41 -60.55
C PRO A 519 -23.58 3.69 -60.38
N VAL A 520 -23.97 4.97 -60.43
CA VAL A 520 -25.36 5.42 -60.26
C VAL A 520 -26.07 5.74 -61.58
N ALA A 521 -25.35 5.66 -62.70
CA ALA A 521 -25.89 5.91 -64.04
C ALA A 521 -24.98 5.26 -65.10
N ALA A 522 -25.31 4.04 -65.50
CA ALA A 522 -24.54 3.29 -66.49
C ALA A 522 -25.43 2.62 -67.53
N ALA A 523 -24.95 2.58 -68.78
CA ALA A 523 -25.53 1.76 -69.85
C ALA A 523 -24.69 0.46 -69.98
N PRO A 524 -25.04 -0.63 -69.27
CA PRO A 524 -24.15 -1.77 -69.05
C PRO A 524 -23.70 -2.49 -70.32
N PHE A 525 -24.47 -2.42 -71.40
CA PHE A 525 -24.18 -3.15 -72.65
C PHE A 525 -23.88 -2.23 -73.84
N GLY A 526 -23.67 -0.93 -73.58
CA GLY A 526 -23.45 0.08 -74.63
C GLY A 526 -24.71 0.78 -75.11
N THR A 527 -24.53 1.76 -75.99
CA THR A 527 -25.58 2.59 -76.61
C THR A 527 -25.37 2.63 -78.13
N PRO A 528 -26.03 1.77 -78.93
CA PRO A 528 -27.05 0.79 -78.55
C PRO A 528 -26.47 -0.48 -77.91
N PRO A 529 -27.26 -1.26 -77.14
CA PRO A 529 -26.85 -2.54 -76.59
C PRO A 529 -26.78 -3.62 -77.68
N TRP A 530 -25.66 -4.36 -77.75
CA TRP A 530 -25.46 -5.47 -78.69
C TRP A 530 -25.13 -6.79 -77.98
N PRO A 531 -25.37 -7.96 -78.61
CA PRO A 531 -24.98 -9.26 -78.04
C PRO A 531 -23.47 -9.37 -77.84
N GLY A 532 -23.03 -9.77 -76.64
CA GLY A 532 -21.61 -9.70 -76.26
C GLY A 532 -21.17 -8.33 -75.72
N GLY A 533 -22.08 -7.34 -75.64
CA GLY A 533 -21.86 -6.13 -74.85
C GLY A 533 -21.63 -6.51 -73.38
N TRP A 534 -20.74 -5.78 -72.70
CA TRP A 534 -20.21 -6.18 -71.41
C TRP A 534 -20.17 -5.01 -70.41
N LEU A 535 -20.42 -5.33 -69.14
CA LEU A 535 -20.22 -4.46 -67.99
C LEU A 535 -19.07 -5.01 -67.17
N ARG A 536 -17.97 -4.28 -67.09
CA ARG A 536 -16.79 -4.64 -66.29
C ARG A 536 -16.75 -3.83 -65.01
N ILE A 537 -16.50 -4.49 -63.89
CA ILE A 537 -16.34 -3.90 -62.56
C ILE A 537 -14.95 -4.26 -62.07
N ASP A 538 -14.16 -3.22 -61.81
CA ASP A 538 -12.80 -3.31 -61.28
C ASP A 538 -12.79 -2.78 -59.84
N HIS A 539 -12.09 -3.48 -58.94
CA HIS A 539 -11.80 -3.02 -57.57
C HIS A 539 -10.53 -3.76 -57.06
N PRO A 540 -9.66 -3.14 -56.24
CA PRO A 540 -8.43 -3.78 -55.75
C PRO A 540 -8.63 -5.15 -55.11
N ILE A 541 -9.74 -5.35 -54.39
CA ILE A 541 -10.09 -6.64 -53.77
C ILE A 541 -10.29 -7.77 -54.80
N LEU A 542 -10.78 -7.45 -56.01
CA LEU A 542 -11.07 -8.42 -57.07
C LEU A 542 -9.80 -8.91 -57.76
N ALA A 543 -8.73 -8.12 -57.72
CA ALA A 543 -7.40 -8.50 -58.21
C ALA A 543 -6.57 -9.29 -57.18
N GLY A 544 -7.12 -9.51 -55.98
CA GLY A 544 -6.49 -10.23 -54.88
C GLY A 544 -6.72 -11.74 -54.92
N ALA A 545 -6.73 -12.36 -53.74
CA ALA A 545 -7.09 -13.77 -53.61
C ALA A 545 -8.57 -14.01 -54.00
N PRO A 546 -8.91 -15.18 -54.57
CA PRO A 546 -10.27 -15.49 -54.98
C PRO A 546 -11.24 -15.41 -53.78
N LEU A 547 -12.47 -15.00 -54.07
CA LEU A 547 -13.55 -14.82 -53.10
C LEU A 547 -14.32 -16.14 -52.90
N ASP A 548 -14.93 -16.30 -51.73
CA ASP A 548 -15.79 -17.46 -51.43
C ASP A 548 -17.22 -17.23 -51.91
N ARG A 549 -17.71 -15.99 -51.75
CA ARG A 549 -19.09 -15.62 -52.07
C ARG A 549 -19.11 -14.21 -52.64
N LEU A 550 -19.99 -13.99 -53.60
CA LEU A 550 -20.16 -12.70 -54.26
C LEU A 550 -21.63 -12.49 -54.61
N VAL A 551 -22.13 -11.28 -54.37
CA VAL A 551 -23.48 -10.85 -54.78
C VAL A 551 -23.38 -9.48 -55.44
N LEU A 552 -23.71 -9.42 -56.72
CA LEU A 552 -23.80 -8.19 -57.50
C LEU A 552 -25.27 -7.78 -57.60
N ARG A 553 -25.61 -6.59 -57.09
CA ARG A 553 -26.96 -6.02 -57.16
C ARG A 553 -27.01 -4.93 -58.22
N LEU A 554 -28.03 -4.97 -59.06
CA LEU A 554 -28.26 -4.09 -60.20
C LEU A 554 -29.63 -3.43 -60.05
N ALA A 555 -29.64 -2.11 -59.82
CA ALA A 555 -30.85 -1.30 -59.80
C ALA A 555 -31.10 -0.71 -61.19
N TRP A 556 -32.31 -0.90 -61.70
CA TRP A 556 -32.69 -0.53 -63.06
C TRP A 556 -33.48 0.78 -63.10
N ALA A 557 -33.25 1.58 -64.14
CA ALA A 557 -34.01 2.78 -64.45
C ALA A 557 -34.93 2.53 -65.64
N GLY A 558 -36.17 3.04 -65.57
CA GLY A 558 -37.07 3.10 -66.71
C GLY A 558 -37.65 1.76 -67.18
N LEU A 559 -37.71 0.73 -66.31
CA LEU A 559 -38.33 -0.57 -66.63
C LEU A 559 -39.77 -0.41 -67.16
N PRO A 560 -40.24 -1.33 -68.03
CA PRO A 560 -41.62 -1.35 -68.49
C PRO A 560 -42.64 -1.33 -67.33
N ALA A 561 -43.58 -0.39 -67.37
CA ALA A 561 -44.62 -0.22 -66.35
C ALA A 561 -45.83 -1.18 -66.53
N ASP A 562 -45.87 -1.94 -67.62
CA ASP A 562 -46.94 -2.89 -67.95
C ASP A 562 -46.85 -4.13 -67.04
N GLU A 563 -48.00 -4.62 -66.54
CA GLU A 563 -48.13 -5.83 -65.73
C GLU A 563 -47.63 -7.09 -66.46
N SER A 564 -47.52 -7.06 -67.78
CA SER A 564 -46.97 -8.14 -68.60
C SER A 564 -45.46 -8.06 -68.87
N GLY A 565 -44.77 -7.02 -68.39
CA GLY A 565 -43.31 -6.87 -68.47
C GLY A 565 -42.80 -6.65 -69.89
N PHE A 566 -41.66 -7.26 -70.23
CA PHE A 566 -41.07 -7.14 -71.57
C PHE A 566 -41.95 -7.76 -72.66
N ALA A 567 -42.74 -8.79 -72.34
CA ALA A 567 -43.68 -9.40 -73.29
C ALA A 567 -44.76 -8.41 -73.77
N GLY A 568 -45.19 -7.48 -72.92
CA GLY A 568 -46.08 -6.37 -73.29
C GLY A 568 -45.35 -5.26 -74.05
N TYR A 569 -44.18 -4.85 -73.53
CA TYR A 569 -43.38 -3.78 -74.13
C TYR A 569 -43.00 -4.05 -75.58
N TYR A 570 -42.65 -5.31 -75.90
CA TYR A 570 -42.25 -5.75 -77.23
C TYR A 570 -43.39 -6.37 -78.06
N ARG A 571 -44.65 -6.24 -77.65
CA ARG A 571 -45.80 -6.84 -78.36
C ARG A 571 -45.91 -6.43 -79.85
N GLY A 572 -45.39 -5.27 -80.22
CA GLY A 572 -45.34 -4.78 -81.62
C GLY A 572 -44.15 -5.28 -82.44
N TYR A 573 -43.24 -6.07 -81.86
CA TYR A 573 -42.10 -6.68 -82.55
C TYR A 573 -42.48 -8.10 -83.01
N VAL A 574 -42.84 -8.23 -84.29
CA VAL A 574 -43.40 -9.43 -84.89
C VAL A 574 -42.53 -10.03 -85.99
N VAL A 575 -41.58 -9.26 -86.55
CA VAL A 575 -40.64 -9.72 -87.58
C VAL A 575 -39.17 -9.63 -87.15
N ASP A 576 -38.34 -10.53 -87.68
CA ASP A 576 -36.89 -10.54 -87.51
C ASP A 576 -36.17 -9.47 -88.37
N GLY A 577 -34.84 -9.47 -88.35
CA GLY A 577 -34.01 -8.51 -89.08
C GLY A 577 -34.13 -8.64 -90.61
N GLU A 578 -34.60 -9.79 -91.08
CA GLU A 578 -34.83 -10.15 -92.48
C GLU A 578 -36.29 -9.94 -92.90
N GLY A 579 -37.16 -9.49 -91.98
CA GLY A 579 -38.57 -9.20 -92.23
C GLY A 579 -39.48 -10.44 -92.20
N GLN A 580 -39.02 -11.58 -91.69
CA GLN A 580 -39.81 -12.80 -91.50
C GLN A 580 -40.51 -12.79 -90.13
N LEU A 581 -41.72 -13.33 -90.06
CA LEU A 581 -42.47 -13.41 -88.81
C LEU A 581 -41.79 -14.36 -87.81
N PHE A 582 -41.65 -13.92 -86.56
CA PHE A 582 -41.17 -14.78 -85.49
C PHE A 582 -42.16 -15.91 -85.19
N ASP A 583 -41.65 -17.13 -85.02
CA ASP A 583 -42.44 -18.31 -84.61
C ASP A 583 -42.93 -18.24 -83.14
N ARG A 584 -42.30 -17.40 -82.31
CA ARG A 584 -42.58 -17.17 -80.89
C ARG A 584 -42.23 -15.73 -80.51
N VAL A 585 -42.86 -15.19 -79.46
CA VAL A 585 -42.54 -13.83 -78.97
C VAL A 585 -41.04 -13.78 -78.62
N PRO A 586 -40.24 -12.92 -79.29
CA PRO A 586 -38.78 -12.93 -79.16
C PRO A 586 -38.27 -12.32 -77.85
N PHE A 587 -39.06 -11.45 -77.21
CA PHE A 587 -38.67 -10.71 -76.01
C PHE A 587 -39.71 -10.88 -74.91
N ASP A 588 -39.38 -11.71 -73.94
CA ASP A 588 -40.13 -11.88 -72.69
C ASP A 588 -39.18 -11.66 -71.50
N ASN A 589 -39.65 -11.81 -70.26
CA ASN A 589 -38.80 -11.55 -69.10
C ASN A 589 -37.62 -12.54 -68.98
N ALA A 590 -37.73 -13.72 -69.57
CA ALA A 590 -36.73 -14.78 -69.55
C ALA A 590 -35.73 -14.70 -70.72
N ALA A 591 -36.08 -13.98 -71.79
CA ALA A 591 -35.28 -13.86 -73.00
C ALA A 591 -33.91 -13.18 -72.77
N PHE A 592 -33.84 -12.27 -71.79
CA PHE A 592 -32.63 -11.52 -71.48
C PHE A 592 -31.75 -12.27 -70.46
N ALA A 593 -30.67 -12.86 -70.94
CA ALA A 593 -29.73 -13.62 -70.13
C ALA A 593 -28.29 -13.09 -70.27
N VAL A 594 -27.53 -13.19 -69.19
CA VAL A 594 -26.12 -12.80 -69.10
C VAL A 594 -25.24 -13.96 -68.66
N THR A 595 -23.95 -13.90 -69.00
CA THR A 595 -22.90 -14.69 -68.34
C THR A 595 -22.16 -13.81 -67.35
N LEU A 596 -21.67 -14.42 -66.26
CA LEU A 596 -20.95 -13.74 -65.18
C LEU A 596 -19.56 -14.36 -65.04
N ALA A 597 -18.53 -13.62 -65.41
CA ALA A 597 -17.16 -13.91 -64.99
C ALA A 597 -16.92 -13.20 -63.65
N ALA A 598 -16.56 -13.93 -62.60
CA ALA A 598 -16.36 -13.40 -61.26
C ALA A 598 -15.11 -14.03 -60.60
N PRO A 599 -14.39 -13.29 -59.74
CA PRO A 599 -13.19 -13.76 -59.05
C PRO A 599 -13.54 -14.72 -57.90
N VAL A 600 -14.35 -15.75 -58.16
CA VAL A 600 -14.84 -16.71 -57.17
C VAL A 600 -14.26 -18.09 -57.49
N HIS A 601 -13.72 -18.77 -56.47
CA HIS A 601 -13.04 -20.06 -56.67
C HIS A 601 -13.95 -21.09 -57.35
N GLY A 602 -13.56 -21.62 -58.51
CA GLY A 602 -14.31 -22.67 -59.21
C GLY A 602 -15.68 -22.26 -59.76
N TRP A 603 -15.92 -20.97 -59.98
CA TRP A 603 -17.17 -20.51 -60.60
C TRP A 603 -17.22 -20.83 -62.11
N ASP A 604 -18.36 -21.34 -62.58
CA ASP A 604 -18.61 -21.60 -64.01
C ASP A 604 -19.10 -20.34 -64.73
N GLU A 605 -18.19 -19.67 -65.44
CA GLU A 605 -18.47 -18.47 -66.24
C GLU A 605 -19.42 -18.70 -67.43
N THR A 606 -19.63 -19.96 -67.84
CA THR A 606 -20.52 -20.30 -68.98
C THR A 606 -21.99 -20.34 -68.57
N ARG A 607 -22.28 -20.30 -67.27
CA ARG A 607 -23.64 -20.33 -66.73
C ARG A 607 -24.42 -19.08 -67.16
N ARG A 608 -25.54 -19.32 -67.86
CA ARG A 608 -26.49 -18.25 -68.23
C ARG A 608 -27.39 -17.93 -67.04
N LEU A 609 -27.38 -16.66 -66.64
CA LEU A 609 -28.19 -16.11 -65.55
C LEU A 609 -29.23 -15.14 -66.13
N PRO A 610 -30.47 -15.12 -65.60
CA PRO A 610 -31.46 -14.12 -65.99
C PRO A 610 -30.99 -12.72 -65.59
N LEU A 611 -31.12 -11.75 -66.49
CA LEU A 611 -30.69 -10.37 -66.25
C LEU A 611 -31.66 -9.60 -65.34
N PHE A 612 -32.96 -9.84 -65.49
CA PHE A 612 -34.01 -9.17 -64.73
C PHE A 612 -34.70 -10.13 -63.77
N GLY A 613 -35.02 -9.65 -62.57
CA GLY A 613 -35.77 -10.42 -61.57
C GLY A 613 -37.28 -10.23 -61.71
N PRO A 614 -38.10 -11.24 -61.39
CA PRO A 614 -39.56 -11.07 -61.32
C PRO A 614 -39.95 -10.21 -60.12
N ALA A 615 -41.01 -9.42 -60.25
CA ALA A 615 -41.63 -8.74 -59.13
C ALA A 615 -42.68 -9.60 -58.43
N SER A 616 -42.92 -9.35 -57.14
CA SER A 616 -44.01 -9.96 -56.38
C SER A 616 -45.38 -9.47 -56.89
N LEU A 617 -46.29 -10.39 -57.18
CA LEU A 617 -47.60 -10.13 -57.82
C LEU A 617 -48.60 -9.33 -56.96
N GLY A 618 -48.23 -8.90 -55.74
CA GLY A 618 -49.13 -8.23 -54.78
C GLY A 618 -48.61 -6.94 -54.15
N SER A 619 -47.44 -6.43 -54.54
CA SER A 619 -46.84 -5.21 -53.97
C SER A 619 -46.80 -4.07 -54.99
N MET A 620 -47.35 -2.91 -54.64
CA MET A 620 -47.18 -1.65 -55.39
C MET A 620 -46.45 -0.64 -54.49
N PRO A 621 -45.26 -0.15 -54.88
CA PRO A 621 -44.52 -0.42 -56.12
C PRO A 621 -43.97 -1.86 -56.20
N PRO A 622 -43.65 -2.37 -57.41
CA PRO A 622 -43.11 -3.72 -57.59
C PRO A 622 -41.81 -3.91 -56.81
N VAL A 623 -41.69 -5.04 -56.08
CA VAL A 623 -40.49 -5.44 -55.33
C VAL A 623 -40.03 -6.80 -55.82
N ALA A 624 -38.73 -7.08 -55.77
CA ALA A 624 -38.17 -8.39 -56.14
C ALA A 624 -38.88 -9.55 -55.42
N ALA A 625 -39.31 -10.56 -56.17
CA ALA A 625 -39.99 -11.73 -55.62
C ALA A 625 -39.06 -12.62 -54.78
N ALA A 626 -37.75 -12.54 -55.02
CA ALA A 626 -36.70 -13.19 -54.23
C ALA A 626 -35.66 -12.14 -53.79
N ALA A 627 -35.42 -12.05 -52.48
CA ALA A 627 -34.39 -11.17 -51.94
C ALA A 627 -33.00 -11.65 -52.33
N ALA A 628 -32.07 -10.72 -52.52
CA ALA A 628 -30.66 -11.05 -52.72
C ALA A 628 -30.12 -11.84 -51.52
N PRO A 629 -29.32 -12.90 -51.73
CA PRO A 629 -28.75 -13.67 -50.64
C PRO A 629 -27.88 -12.78 -49.76
N ASN A 630 -28.03 -12.93 -48.45
CA ASN A 630 -27.23 -12.14 -47.51
C ASN A 630 -25.85 -12.76 -47.37
N VAL A 631 -24.81 -12.00 -47.74
CA VAL A 631 -23.42 -12.44 -47.65
C VAL A 631 -22.99 -12.75 -46.20
N PHE A 632 -23.67 -12.19 -45.21
CA PHE A 632 -23.43 -12.45 -43.78
C PHE A 632 -24.13 -13.70 -43.24
N ALA A 633 -24.95 -14.39 -44.03
CA ALA A 633 -25.65 -15.60 -43.59
C ALA A 633 -24.69 -16.79 -43.57
N THR A 634 -24.87 -17.69 -42.60
CA THR A 634 -24.06 -18.92 -42.51
C THR A 634 -24.32 -19.85 -43.70
N THR A 635 -25.58 -19.98 -44.10
CA THR A 635 -26.02 -20.62 -45.35
C THR A 635 -26.16 -19.58 -46.47
N PHE A 636 -25.49 -19.84 -47.60
CA PHE A 636 -25.55 -19.02 -48.81
C PHE A 636 -26.05 -19.87 -49.98
N ASP A 637 -27.26 -19.60 -50.45
CA ASP A 637 -27.84 -20.27 -51.61
C ASP A 637 -27.81 -19.32 -52.83
N PRO A 638 -26.99 -19.60 -53.85
CA PRO A 638 -26.92 -18.80 -55.07
C PRO A 638 -28.11 -19.05 -56.01
N ALA A 639 -29.14 -19.80 -55.61
CA ALA A 639 -30.28 -20.16 -56.45
C ALA A 639 -30.91 -18.92 -57.15
N PRO A 640 -31.16 -18.99 -58.47
CA PRO A 640 -31.54 -17.82 -59.27
C PRO A 640 -32.93 -17.29 -58.92
N PRO A 641 -33.26 -16.04 -59.36
CA PRO A 641 -34.64 -15.60 -59.39
C PRO A 641 -35.48 -16.54 -60.28
N LEU A 642 -36.63 -16.98 -59.75
CA LEU A 642 -37.62 -17.79 -60.48
C LEU A 642 -37.98 -17.12 -61.82
N LEU A 643 -38.16 -17.90 -62.88
CA LEU A 643 -38.58 -17.40 -64.19
C LEU A 643 -40.10 -17.54 -64.35
N PRO A 644 -40.90 -16.47 -64.19
CA PRO A 644 -42.09 -16.33 -65.00
C PRO A 644 -41.68 -15.73 -66.35
N GLU A 645 -42.10 -16.37 -67.45
CA GLU A 645 -41.94 -15.83 -68.81
C GLU A 645 -42.60 -14.44 -68.96
N ARG A 646 -43.63 -14.14 -68.13
CA ARG A 646 -44.42 -12.90 -68.17
C ARG A 646 -44.80 -12.41 -66.77
N GLY A 647 -44.85 -11.09 -66.58
CA GLY A 647 -45.23 -10.47 -65.30
C GLY A 647 -44.49 -9.15 -65.04
N PRO A 648 -44.81 -8.44 -63.95
CA PRO A 648 -44.11 -7.21 -63.59
C PRO A 648 -42.63 -7.48 -63.25
N LEU A 649 -41.76 -6.51 -63.57
CA LEU A 649 -40.32 -6.59 -63.34
C LEU A 649 -39.92 -5.91 -62.04
N ALA A 650 -38.96 -6.48 -61.33
CA ALA A 650 -38.43 -5.90 -60.11
C ALA A 650 -37.50 -4.71 -60.44
N PRO A 651 -37.58 -3.60 -59.69
CA PRO A 651 -36.69 -2.45 -59.86
C PRO A 651 -35.22 -2.79 -59.57
N GLU A 652 -34.98 -3.84 -58.78
CA GLU A 652 -33.65 -4.38 -58.51
C GLU A 652 -33.57 -5.85 -58.91
N SER A 653 -32.42 -6.25 -59.45
CA SER A 653 -32.05 -7.63 -59.73
C SER A 653 -30.68 -7.93 -59.13
N TRP A 654 -30.34 -9.21 -59.01
CA TRP A 654 -29.06 -9.59 -58.41
C TRP A 654 -28.50 -10.85 -59.08
N LEU A 655 -27.18 -10.93 -59.09
CA LEU A 655 -26.39 -12.07 -59.57
C LEU A 655 -25.50 -12.54 -58.42
N ALA A 656 -25.53 -13.84 -58.10
CA ALA A 656 -24.74 -14.39 -57.02
C ALA A 656 -23.81 -15.50 -57.53
N ALA A 657 -22.60 -15.52 -56.98
CA ALA A 657 -21.61 -16.58 -57.20
C ALA A 657 -21.12 -17.10 -55.85
N ALA A 658 -20.91 -18.41 -55.77
CA ALA A 658 -20.35 -19.08 -54.60
C ALA A 658 -19.23 -20.00 -55.05
N ALA A 659 -18.22 -20.18 -54.20
CA ALA A 659 -17.11 -21.06 -54.47
C ALA A 659 -17.59 -22.49 -54.71
N SER A 660 -16.96 -23.17 -55.66
CA SER A 660 -17.18 -24.58 -55.95
C SER A 660 -15.86 -25.33 -56.05
N ASP A 661 -15.91 -26.66 -55.97
CA ASP A 661 -14.74 -27.54 -56.06
C ASP A 661 -14.13 -27.61 -57.49
N ALA A 662 -14.72 -26.91 -58.48
CA ALA A 662 -14.20 -26.92 -59.83
C ALA A 662 -12.85 -26.18 -59.93
N GLY A 663 -11.89 -26.75 -60.68
CA GLY A 663 -10.60 -26.11 -60.93
C GLY A 663 -10.67 -25.11 -62.08
N GLY A 664 -10.27 -23.85 -61.82
CA GLY A 664 -10.19 -22.79 -62.83
C GLY A 664 -9.42 -21.57 -62.32
N VAL A 665 -8.82 -20.79 -63.22
CA VAL A 665 -8.16 -19.52 -62.87
C VAL A 665 -9.25 -18.45 -62.71
N ALA A 666 -9.34 -17.86 -61.52
CA ALA A 666 -10.28 -16.77 -61.26
C ALA A 666 -9.82 -15.49 -62.00
N PRO A 667 -10.72 -14.75 -62.67
CA PRO A 667 -10.40 -13.45 -63.26
C PRO A 667 -10.05 -12.42 -62.17
N ASP A 668 -9.43 -11.31 -62.54
CA ASP A 668 -9.07 -10.19 -61.63
C ASP A 668 -10.17 -9.10 -61.55
N HIS A 669 -11.33 -9.36 -62.14
CA HIS A 669 -12.45 -8.42 -62.28
C HIS A 669 -13.78 -9.18 -62.38
N ILE A 670 -14.88 -8.44 -62.23
CA ILE A 670 -16.22 -8.97 -62.55
C ILE A 670 -16.60 -8.50 -63.96
N CYS A 671 -17.07 -9.41 -64.81
CA CYS A 671 -17.58 -9.08 -66.14
C CYS A 671 -18.96 -9.70 -66.35
N VAL A 672 -19.96 -8.85 -66.57
CA VAL A 672 -21.32 -9.27 -66.92
C VAL A 672 -21.51 -9.07 -68.42
N THR A 673 -21.70 -10.16 -69.16
CA THR A 673 -21.80 -10.12 -70.64
C THR A 673 -23.19 -10.51 -71.10
N LEU A 674 -23.78 -9.74 -72.02
CA LEU A 674 -25.09 -10.03 -72.61
C LEU A 674 -25.01 -11.29 -73.50
N ALA A 675 -25.66 -12.37 -73.08
CA ALA A 675 -25.60 -13.68 -73.72
C ALA A 675 -26.80 -13.99 -74.62
N ALA A 676 -27.97 -13.43 -74.31
CA ALA A 676 -29.20 -13.54 -75.10
C ALA A 676 -30.13 -12.34 -74.83
N PRO A 677 -31.00 -11.95 -75.76
CA PRO A 677 -31.18 -12.51 -77.11
C PRO A 677 -30.16 -11.98 -78.14
N THR A 678 -30.02 -12.67 -79.27
CA THR A 678 -29.05 -12.35 -80.35
C THR A 678 -29.35 -11.03 -81.07
N GLU A 679 -30.52 -10.46 -80.86
CA GLU A 679 -30.98 -9.22 -81.48
C GLU A 679 -30.89 -8.03 -80.50
N GLY A 680 -30.27 -8.24 -79.33
CA GLY A 680 -30.13 -7.24 -78.27
C GLY A 680 -31.48 -6.81 -77.69
N PHE A 681 -31.64 -5.55 -77.32
CA PHE A 681 -32.91 -5.02 -76.80
C PHE A 681 -33.84 -4.47 -77.90
N GLY A 682 -33.91 -5.16 -79.03
CA GLY A 682 -34.76 -4.78 -80.16
C GLY A 682 -34.24 -3.63 -81.03
N HIS A 683 -33.07 -3.06 -80.72
CA HIS A 683 -32.46 -1.97 -81.51
C HIS A 683 -32.19 -2.37 -82.97
N ALA A 684 -31.77 -3.62 -83.20
CA ALA A 684 -31.57 -4.16 -84.55
C ALA A 684 -32.88 -4.42 -85.30
N LEU A 685 -33.99 -4.61 -84.57
CA LEU A 685 -35.28 -5.04 -85.13
C LEU A 685 -36.28 -3.89 -85.29
N HIS A 686 -36.09 -2.78 -84.57
CA HIS A 686 -37.08 -1.70 -84.50
C HIS A 686 -37.41 -1.13 -85.89
N ALA A 687 -36.41 -0.87 -86.74
CA ALA A 687 -36.65 -0.34 -88.09
C ALA A 687 -37.46 -1.31 -88.97
N ALA A 688 -37.12 -2.60 -88.97
CA ALA A 688 -37.82 -3.63 -89.72
C ALA A 688 -39.27 -3.80 -89.23
N ASN A 689 -39.50 -3.72 -87.92
CA ASN A 689 -40.84 -3.83 -87.32
C ASN A 689 -41.68 -2.58 -87.51
N VAL A 690 -41.09 -1.37 -87.48
CA VAL A 690 -41.79 -0.13 -87.84
C VAL A 690 -42.19 -0.16 -89.31
N GLN A 691 -41.28 -0.61 -90.19
CA GLN A 691 -41.58 -0.76 -91.61
C GLN A 691 -42.69 -1.79 -91.84
N TYR A 692 -42.62 -2.97 -91.21
CA TYR A 692 -43.67 -3.98 -91.27
C TYR A 692 -45.02 -3.44 -90.77
N ALA A 693 -45.04 -2.74 -89.63
CA ALA A 693 -46.26 -2.13 -89.10
C ALA A 693 -46.82 -1.05 -90.05
N THR A 694 -45.96 -0.19 -90.60
CA THR A 694 -46.35 0.90 -91.50
C THR A 694 -46.81 0.38 -92.88
N GLU A 695 -46.31 -0.77 -93.33
CA GLU A 695 -46.77 -1.44 -94.55
C GLU A 695 -48.05 -2.28 -94.33
N ALA A 696 -48.25 -2.83 -93.12
CA ALA A 696 -49.41 -3.63 -92.77
C ALA A 696 -50.65 -2.79 -92.43
N ILE A 697 -50.47 -1.58 -91.85
CA ILE A 697 -51.57 -0.65 -91.51
C ILE A 697 -52.41 -0.24 -92.74
N PRO A 698 -51.82 0.08 -93.93
CA PRO A 698 -52.57 0.38 -95.14
C PRO A 698 -53.13 -0.85 -95.87
N ARG A 699 -52.52 -2.04 -95.70
CA ARG A 699 -52.98 -3.28 -96.36
C ARG A 699 -54.18 -3.92 -95.68
N GLY A 700 -54.49 -3.58 -94.43
CA GLY A 700 -55.61 -4.17 -93.68
C GLY A 700 -55.41 -5.65 -93.39
N ASP A 701 -54.18 -6.15 -93.48
CA ASP A 701 -53.85 -7.55 -93.28
C ASP A 701 -53.88 -7.89 -91.78
N ALA A 702 -54.83 -8.74 -91.41
CA ALA A 702 -54.80 -9.44 -90.13
C ALA A 702 -53.60 -10.41 -90.09
N PRO A 703 -52.88 -10.54 -88.96
CA PRO A 703 -51.82 -11.54 -88.85
C PRO A 703 -52.41 -12.95 -89.08
N PRO A 704 -51.70 -13.87 -89.75
CA PRO A 704 -52.19 -15.23 -89.95
C PRO A 704 -52.39 -15.92 -88.59
N PRO A 705 -53.41 -16.78 -88.43
CA PRO A 705 -53.63 -17.48 -87.17
C PRO A 705 -52.46 -18.40 -86.85
N ALA A 706 -51.89 -18.24 -85.64
CA ALA A 706 -50.98 -19.21 -85.05
C ALA A 706 -51.60 -20.61 -85.13
N ARG A 707 -50.94 -21.53 -85.85
CA ARG A 707 -51.41 -22.91 -86.01
C ARG A 707 -51.46 -23.58 -84.63
N PRO A 708 -52.61 -24.13 -84.20
CA PRO A 708 -52.68 -24.84 -82.92
C PRO A 708 -51.90 -26.16 -83.00
N GLY A 709 -51.02 -26.37 -82.02
CA GLY A 709 -50.22 -27.58 -81.86
C GLY A 709 -51.06 -28.86 -81.81
N TRP A 710 -50.50 -29.93 -82.37
CA TRP A 710 -51.08 -31.26 -82.53
C TRP A 710 -51.68 -31.86 -81.24
N LEU A 711 -51.24 -31.45 -80.05
CA LEU A 711 -51.82 -31.85 -78.76
C LEU A 711 -53.31 -31.45 -78.58
N ARG A 712 -53.79 -30.38 -79.22
CA ARG A 712 -55.20 -29.95 -79.11
C ARG A 712 -56.16 -30.73 -80.02
N ARG A 713 -55.64 -31.52 -80.98
CA ARG A 713 -56.44 -32.47 -81.79
C ARG A 713 -56.58 -33.83 -81.11
N LEU A 714 -55.66 -34.21 -80.23
CA LEU A 714 -55.72 -35.47 -79.48
C LEU A 714 -56.75 -35.43 -78.34
N VAL A 715 -56.86 -34.29 -77.63
CA VAL A 715 -57.73 -34.17 -76.45
C VAL A 715 -59.23 -34.11 -76.79
N ARG A 716 -59.59 -33.70 -78.02
CA ARG A 716 -61.01 -33.60 -78.44
C ARG A 716 -61.57 -34.90 -79.06
N ALA A 717 -60.70 -35.87 -79.36
CA ALA A 717 -61.10 -37.20 -79.84
C ALA A 717 -61.19 -38.24 -78.71
N VAL A 718 -60.62 -37.96 -77.53
CA VAL A 718 -60.49 -38.90 -76.40
C VAL A 718 -61.58 -38.73 -75.34
N LEU A 719 -62.31 -37.62 -75.30
CA LEU A 719 -63.34 -37.39 -74.27
C LEU A 719 -64.72 -37.17 -74.89
N GLY A 720 -65.39 -38.29 -75.15
CA GLY A 720 -66.84 -38.34 -75.35
C GLY A 720 -67.60 -37.95 -74.09
N PHE A 721 -68.77 -37.34 -74.30
CA PHE A 721 -69.83 -36.97 -73.34
C PHE A 721 -70.11 -38.01 -72.22
N PRO A 722 -70.85 -37.68 -71.12
CA PRO A 722 -71.72 -36.51 -70.96
C PRO A 722 -71.62 -35.74 -69.63
N GLY A 723 -71.79 -34.41 -69.75
CA GLY A 723 -72.09 -33.51 -68.65
C GLY A 723 -73.55 -33.64 -68.19
N LYS A 724 -73.75 -34.17 -66.99
CA LYS A 724 -75.03 -34.09 -66.25
C LYS A 724 -74.91 -33.59 -64.81
N LEU A 725 -73.74 -33.13 -64.36
CA LEU A 725 -73.61 -32.42 -63.08
C LEU A 725 -72.65 -31.24 -63.25
N LEU A 726 -72.92 -30.14 -62.54
CA LEU A 726 -72.24 -28.84 -62.55
C LEU A 726 -72.77 -27.80 -63.57
N ARG A 727 -74.06 -27.90 -63.91
CA ARG A 727 -74.96 -26.73 -63.99
C ARG A 727 -75.66 -26.57 -62.63
N LYS A 728 -74.99 -25.91 -61.68
CA LYS A 728 -75.53 -25.30 -60.44
C LYS A 728 -74.33 -24.69 -59.72
N LEU A 729 -74.45 -23.43 -59.27
CA LEU A 729 -73.40 -22.41 -59.06
C LEU A 729 -73.21 -21.57 -60.33
N GLU A 730 -74.27 -20.99 -60.89
CA GLU A 730 -74.99 -19.78 -60.44
C GLU A 730 -74.11 -18.52 -60.44
N GLY A 731 -74.44 -17.63 -61.39
CA GLY A 731 -74.53 -16.21 -61.08
C GLY A 731 -73.65 -15.26 -61.87
N VAL A 732 -73.72 -15.24 -63.21
CA VAL A 732 -73.32 -14.05 -63.98
C VAL A 732 -74.23 -13.87 -65.19
N ASP A 733 -74.82 -12.68 -65.30
CA ASP A 733 -75.52 -12.16 -66.46
C ASP A 733 -74.64 -12.27 -67.72
N MET A 734 -75.13 -12.99 -68.72
CA MET A 734 -74.50 -13.09 -70.03
C MET A 734 -74.78 -11.81 -70.83
N ALA A 735 -73.85 -10.85 -70.78
CA ALA A 735 -73.70 -9.90 -71.87
C ALA A 735 -73.19 -10.66 -73.12
N GLU A 736 -73.76 -10.34 -74.28
CA GLU A 736 -73.40 -10.93 -75.57
C GLU A 736 -71.88 -10.87 -75.85
N PRO A 737 -71.33 -11.86 -76.59
CA PRO A 737 -69.91 -11.87 -76.94
C PRO A 737 -69.63 -10.70 -77.88
N ALA A 738 -68.93 -9.68 -77.37
CA ALA A 738 -68.29 -8.69 -78.23
C ALA A 738 -67.39 -9.43 -79.23
N SER A 739 -67.51 -9.01 -80.49
CA SER A 739 -66.66 -9.46 -81.60
C SER A 739 -65.19 -9.48 -81.19
N PRO A 740 -64.34 -10.41 -81.67
CA PRO A 740 -62.91 -10.30 -81.37
C PRO A 740 -62.42 -8.96 -81.93
N ASP A 741 -62.05 -8.05 -81.03
CA ASP A 741 -61.52 -6.76 -81.41
C ASP A 741 -60.38 -6.99 -82.42
N PRO A 742 -60.36 -6.27 -83.56
CA PRO A 742 -59.23 -6.35 -84.47
C PRO A 742 -57.99 -5.98 -83.67
N VAL A 743 -57.05 -6.91 -83.49
CA VAL A 743 -55.76 -6.60 -82.86
C VAL A 743 -55.13 -5.55 -83.76
N PRO A 744 -55.02 -4.28 -83.33
CA PRO A 744 -54.43 -3.26 -84.18
C PRO A 744 -53.00 -3.71 -84.48
N VAL A 745 -52.55 -3.50 -85.72
CA VAL A 745 -51.11 -3.51 -86.00
C VAL A 745 -50.51 -2.42 -85.12
N LEU A 746 -49.95 -2.83 -83.99
CA LEU A 746 -49.35 -1.93 -83.01
C LEU A 746 -48.03 -1.45 -83.59
N LEU A 747 -47.84 -0.12 -83.62
CA LEU A 747 -46.50 0.41 -83.85
C LEU A 747 -45.58 -0.16 -82.74
N PRO A 748 -44.43 -0.75 -83.08
CA PRO A 748 -43.49 -1.19 -82.06
C PRO A 748 -43.06 -0.02 -81.19
N ASN A 749 -42.97 -0.24 -79.87
CA ASN A 749 -42.35 0.71 -78.96
C ASN A 749 -40.87 0.93 -79.34
N PRO A 750 -40.30 2.11 -79.03
CA PRO A 750 -38.87 2.31 -79.20
C PRO A 750 -38.08 1.19 -78.48
N PRO A 751 -36.91 0.81 -79.00
CA PRO A 751 -36.14 -0.28 -78.42
C PRO A 751 -35.69 0.10 -77.01
N PHE A 752 -35.76 -0.85 -76.08
CA PHE A 752 -35.44 -0.59 -74.67
C PHE A 752 -33.94 -0.36 -74.48
N GLN A 753 -33.56 0.76 -73.89
CA GLN A 753 -32.18 0.99 -73.48
C GLN A 753 -32.03 0.59 -72.01
N PRO A 754 -31.30 -0.50 -71.69
CA PRO A 754 -31.02 -0.85 -70.30
C PRO A 754 -30.15 0.24 -69.68
N LEU A 755 -30.66 0.87 -68.63
CA LEU A 755 -29.97 1.87 -67.84
C LEU A 755 -29.99 1.43 -66.37
N LEU A 756 -28.83 1.49 -65.73
CA LEU A 756 -28.67 1.22 -64.31
C LEU A 756 -28.75 2.53 -63.53
N SER A 757 -29.57 2.56 -62.48
CA SER A 757 -29.66 3.64 -61.48
C SER A 757 -28.75 3.38 -60.27
N GLY A 758 -28.19 2.19 -60.15
CA GLY A 758 -27.29 1.81 -59.06
C GLY A 758 -26.66 0.44 -59.27
N ILE A 759 -25.43 0.28 -58.80
CA ILE A 759 -24.72 -0.99 -58.73
C ILE A 759 -24.10 -1.11 -57.35
N SER A 760 -24.31 -2.24 -56.67
CA SER A 760 -23.61 -2.55 -55.43
C SER A 760 -23.07 -3.97 -55.42
N LEU A 761 -21.98 -4.16 -54.69
CA LEU A 761 -21.25 -5.42 -54.62
C LEU A 761 -21.08 -5.83 -53.16
N ASP A 762 -21.45 -7.08 -52.89
CA ASP A 762 -21.22 -7.74 -51.61
C ASP A 762 -20.29 -8.94 -51.83
N TYR A 763 -19.38 -9.19 -50.89
CA TYR A 763 -18.50 -10.36 -50.96
C TYR A 763 -18.19 -10.95 -49.59
N ALA A 764 -17.80 -12.22 -49.57
CA ALA A 764 -17.15 -12.86 -48.44
C ALA A 764 -15.92 -13.64 -48.88
N GLN A 765 -14.96 -13.72 -47.97
CA GLN A 765 -13.69 -14.42 -48.13
C GLN A 765 -13.20 -14.95 -46.79
N THR A 766 -12.65 -16.15 -46.82
CA THR A 766 -12.05 -16.84 -45.68
C THR A 766 -10.54 -16.83 -45.84
N VAL A 767 -9.85 -16.46 -44.77
CA VAL A 767 -8.39 -16.50 -44.67
C VAL A 767 -8.03 -17.64 -43.73
N GLU A 768 -7.40 -18.67 -44.27
CA GLU A 768 -6.85 -19.78 -43.51
C GLU A 768 -5.56 -19.35 -42.76
N ALA A 769 -5.08 -20.20 -41.85
CA ALA A 769 -3.95 -19.87 -40.98
C ALA A 769 -2.66 -19.47 -41.73
N ASP A 770 -2.43 -19.96 -42.94
CA ASP A 770 -1.27 -19.63 -43.78
C ASP A 770 -1.31 -18.19 -44.33
N GLY A 771 -2.51 -17.63 -44.51
CA GLY A 771 -2.76 -16.24 -44.89
C GLY A 771 -2.81 -15.27 -43.71
N LEU A 772 -2.66 -15.76 -42.47
CA LEU A 772 -2.67 -14.97 -41.25
C LEU A 772 -1.26 -14.86 -40.65
N ARG A 773 -0.89 -13.64 -40.27
CA ARG A 773 0.29 -13.39 -39.46
C ARG A 773 -0.14 -13.24 -38.00
N PHE A 774 0.44 -14.06 -37.13
CA PHE A 774 0.21 -14.02 -35.69
C PHE A 774 1.43 -13.45 -34.97
N ASP A 775 1.25 -12.30 -34.33
CA ASP A 775 2.28 -11.67 -33.50
C ASP A 775 1.83 -11.68 -32.03
N GLN A 776 2.76 -12.01 -31.15
CA GLN A 776 2.57 -11.85 -29.71
C GLN A 776 3.32 -10.61 -29.25
N ALA A 777 2.63 -9.75 -28.53
CA ALA A 777 3.24 -8.64 -27.82
C ALA A 777 3.08 -8.88 -26.31
N ALA A 778 4.18 -9.31 -25.69
CA ALA A 778 4.33 -9.13 -24.26
C ALA A 778 4.36 -7.63 -23.97
N PRO A 779 3.92 -7.18 -22.78
CA PRO A 779 4.00 -5.76 -22.43
C PRO A 779 5.40 -5.20 -22.76
N PHE A 780 5.46 -4.10 -23.52
CA PHE A 780 6.68 -3.38 -23.94
C PHE A 780 7.71 -4.15 -24.77
N GLU A 781 7.35 -5.30 -25.31
CA GLU A 781 8.09 -5.90 -26.40
C GLU A 781 7.45 -5.44 -27.70
N ALA A 782 8.28 -5.16 -28.72
CA ALA A 782 7.74 -5.06 -30.07
C ALA A 782 7.06 -6.40 -30.42
N PRO A 783 5.91 -6.39 -31.10
CA PRO A 783 5.25 -7.62 -31.53
C PRO A 783 6.24 -8.55 -32.23
N VAL A 784 6.32 -9.79 -31.77
CA VAL A 784 7.18 -10.81 -32.36
C VAL A 784 6.29 -11.81 -33.10
N PRO A 785 6.58 -12.11 -34.39
CA PRO A 785 5.84 -13.12 -35.13
C PRO A 785 6.12 -14.50 -34.54
N VAL A 786 5.06 -15.25 -34.29
CA VAL A 786 5.10 -16.63 -33.79
C VAL A 786 4.25 -17.53 -34.69
N PRO A 787 4.57 -18.83 -34.82
CA PRO A 787 3.72 -19.74 -35.57
C PRO A 787 2.35 -19.87 -34.90
N ILE A 788 1.26 -19.92 -35.67
CA ILE A 788 -0.09 -20.14 -35.11
C ILE A 788 -0.16 -21.51 -34.44
N ALA A 789 0.08 -22.58 -35.22
CA ALA A 789 0.05 -23.93 -34.70
C ALA A 789 1.19 -24.16 -33.68
N GLY A 790 0.83 -24.57 -32.47
CA GLY A 790 1.76 -24.91 -31.39
C GLY A 790 2.13 -23.76 -30.45
N SER A 791 1.75 -22.51 -30.75
CA SER A 791 2.00 -21.37 -29.86
C SER A 791 0.79 -21.08 -28.97
N PRO A 792 0.99 -20.65 -27.71
CA PRO A 792 -0.11 -20.16 -26.88
C PRO A 792 -0.74 -18.89 -27.48
N LEU A 793 -1.95 -18.51 -27.04
CA LEU A 793 -2.58 -17.28 -27.53
C LEU A 793 -1.83 -16.02 -27.05
N PHE A 794 -1.34 -16.03 -25.81
CA PHE A 794 -0.51 -14.98 -25.22
C PHE A 794 0.88 -15.55 -24.90
N PRO A 795 1.91 -14.70 -24.67
CA PRO A 795 3.22 -15.17 -24.19
C PRO A 795 3.09 -16.08 -22.95
N ALA A 796 4.12 -16.85 -22.61
CA ALA A 796 4.11 -17.64 -21.36
C ALA A 796 4.38 -16.75 -20.14
N GLY A 797 3.62 -16.95 -19.06
CA GLY A 797 3.74 -16.19 -17.80
C GLY A 797 4.97 -16.59 -17.00
N VAL A 798 5.13 -16.01 -15.81
CA VAL A 798 6.13 -16.46 -14.83
C VAL A 798 5.40 -17.22 -13.73
N ASP A 799 5.85 -18.44 -13.46
CA ASP A 799 5.20 -19.35 -12.49
C ASP A 799 5.37 -18.86 -11.04
N SER A 800 6.48 -18.19 -10.75
CA SER A 800 6.80 -17.62 -9.44
C SER A 800 6.73 -16.08 -9.46
N PRO A 801 6.49 -15.42 -8.32
CA PRO A 801 6.43 -13.97 -8.26
C PRO A 801 7.77 -13.38 -8.69
N ALA A 802 7.72 -12.35 -9.54
CA ALA A 802 8.91 -11.77 -10.12
C ALA A 802 8.79 -10.26 -10.32
N VAL A 803 9.91 -9.55 -10.33
CA VAL A 803 9.98 -8.13 -10.66
C VAL A 803 10.88 -7.95 -11.87
N ASP A 804 10.34 -7.36 -12.94
CA ASP A 804 11.12 -6.94 -14.10
C ASP A 804 11.48 -5.46 -13.97
N LEU A 805 12.76 -5.11 -14.16
CA LEU A 805 13.28 -3.76 -14.15
C LEU A 805 13.84 -3.43 -15.54
N CYS A 806 13.30 -2.39 -16.18
CA CYS A 806 13.69 -1.97 -17.52
C CYS A 806 14.48 -0.66 -17.46
N PHE A 807 15.72 -0.67 -17.96
CA PHE A 807 16.63 0.45 -17.96
C PHE A 807 16.96 0.92 -19.38
N ASP A 808 16.80 2.21 -19.64
CA ASP A 808 17.31 2.87 -20.84
C ASP A 808 18.73 3.38 -20.61
N GLY A 809 19.54 3.48 -21.68
CA GLY A 809 20.87 4.09 -21.63
C GLY A 809 21.99 3.21 -21.05
N VAL A 810 21.69 1.96 -20.68
CA VAL A 810 22.70 0.94 -20.34
C VAL A 810 23.19 0.23 -21.60
N LEU A 811 24.50 0.05 -21.75
CA LEU A 811 25.10 -0.69 -22.86
C LEU A 811 25.58 -2.08 -22.40
N PRO A 812 25.57 -3.08 -23.30
CA PRO A 812 26.21 -4.37 -23.03
C PRO A 812 27.69 -4.18 -22.66
N GLY A 813 28.13 -4.80 -21.56
CA GLY A 813 29.47 -4.63 -21.00
C GLY A 813 29.63 -3.53 -19.95
N ASP A 814 28.62 -2.67 -19.73
CA ASP A 814 28.64 -1.67 -18.65
C ASP A 814 28.66 -2.35 -17.25
N LYS A 815 29.19 -1.63 -16.26
CA LYS A 815 29.05 -1.99 -14.83
C LYS A 815 27.98 -1.12 -14.20
N LEU A 816 26.78 -1.66 -14.05
CA LEU A 816 25.63 -0.96 -13.50
C LEU A 816 25.61 -1.09 -11.97
N ALA A 817 25.55 0.03 -11.25
CA ALA A 817 25.39 0.05 -9.80
C ALA A 817 23.97 0.51 -9.44
N LEU A 818 23.17 -0.35 -8.84
CA LEU A 818 21.78 -0.10 -8.45
C LEU A 818 21.71 0.15 -6.95
N LEU A 819 21.21 1.30 -6.52
CA LEU A 819 20.78 1.51 -5.15
C LEU A 819 19.35 1.02 -5.00
N VAL A 820 19.17 -0.03 -4.20
CA VAL A 820 17.85 -0.56 -3.86
C VAL A 820 17.47 -0.07 -2.47
N ARG A 821 16.38 0.70 -2.39
CA ARG A 821 15.83 1.22 -1.14
C ARG A 821 14.62 0.39 -0.74
N LEU A 822 14.67 -0.18 0.46
CA LEU A 822 13.59 -0.94 1.07
C LEU A 822 12.86 -0.10 2.12
N ALA A 823 11.61 -0.45 2.39
CA ALA A 823 10.84 0.11 3.49
C ALA A 823 11.45 -0.32 4.84
N PRO A 824 11.51 0.56 5.85
CA PRO A 824 12.09 0.23 7.16
C PRO A 824 11.32 -0.91 7.86
N ASP A 825 10.01 -0.99 7.69
CA ASP A 825 9.12 -1.99 8.31
C ASP A 825 8.77 -3.19 7.40
N GLY A 826 9.46 -3.32 6.27
CA GLY A 826 9.20 -4.40 5.31
C GLY A 826 9.54 -5.78 5.86
N ALA A 827 8.71 -6.78 5.57
CA ALA A 827 9.05 -8.17 5.85
C ALA A 827 10.34 -8.57 5.10
N ALA A 828 11.24 -9.31 5.77
CA ALA A 828 12.42 -9.85 5.11
C ALA A 828 11.99 -10.86 4.04
N GLY A 829 12.19 -10.49 2.77
CA GLY A 829 11.99 -11.37 1.64
C GLY A 829 13.14 -12.36 1.47
N SER A 830 12.93 -13.37 0.64
CA SER A 830 13.99 -14.28 0.22
C SER A 830 14.81 -13.69 -0.92
N ALA A 831 16.08 -14.08 -1.01
CA ALA A 831 16.98 -13.62 -2.07
C ALA A 831 16.43 -14.00 -3.46
N PRO A 832 16.38 -13.05 -4.42
CA PRO A 832 15.89 -13.34 -5.76
C PRO A 832 16.92 -14.07 -6.62
N ALA A 833 16.44 -14.85 -7.59
CA ALA A 833 17.23 -15.28 -8.73
C ALA A 833 17.24 -14.18 -9.81
N TYR A 834 18.43 -13.80 -10.27
CA TYR A 834 18.61 -12.76 -11.29
C TYR A 834 18.63 -13.38 -12.70
N ARG A 835 17.88 -12.79 -13.62
CA ARG A 835 17.93 -13.09 -15.06
C ARG A 835 18.04 -11.78 -15.84
N TYR A 836 18.61 -11.84 -17.04
CA TYR A 836 18.66 -10.71 -17.97
C TYR A 836 18.10 -11.11 -19.33
N ARG A 837 17.63 -10.12 -20.09
CA ARG A 837 17.14 -10.34 -21.46
C ARG A 837 18.30 -10.28 -22.45
N ALA A 838 18.55 -11.38 -23.16
CA ALA A 838 19.43 -11.44 -24.32
C ALA A 838 18.59 -11.34 -25.61
N ARG A 839 19.24 -11.24 -26.78
CA ARG A 839 18.54 -11.22 -28.09
C ARG A 839 17.62 -12.42 -28.33
N ASN A 840 17.96 -13.58 -27.75
CA ASN A 840 17.24 -14.84 -27.98
C ASN A 840 16.43 -15.27 -26.73
N GLY A 841 16.01 -14.32 -25.91
CA GLY A 841 15.17 -14.57 -24.72
C GLY A 841 15.89 -14.38 -23.37
N TRP A 842 15.22 -14.80 -22.30
CA TRP A 842 15.69 -14.62 -20.91
C TRP A 842 16.75 -15.63 -20.50
N ARG A 843 17.92 -15.16 -20.08
CA ARG A 843 19.03 -16.00 -19.60
C ARG A 843 19.31 -15.76 -18.10
N PRO A 844 19.74 -16.78 -17.34
CA PRO A 844 20.18 -16.59 -15.97
C PRO A 844 21.40 -15.66 -15.94
N LEU A 845 21.44 -14.75 -14.96
CA LEU A 845 22.61 -13.90 -14.77
C LEU A 845 23.77 -14.78 -14.25
N PRO A 846 24.95 -14.75 -14.91
CA PRO A 846 26.12 -15.48 -14.44
C PRO A 846 26.52 -15.07 -13.01
N SER A 847 27.01 -16.00 -12.19
CA SER A 847 27.37 -15.70 -10.79
C SER A 847 28.50 -14.68 -10.66
N ASP A 848 29.40 -14.62 -11.64
CA ASP A 848 30.47 -13.61 -11.75
C ASP A 848 29.96 -12.23 -12.18
N ALA A 849 28.75 -12.15 -12.74
CA ALA A 849 28.12 -10.90 -13.15
C ALA A 849 27.44 -10.14 -11.99
N LEU A 850 27.42 -10.71 -10.77
CA LEU A 850 26.98 -10.03 -9.54
C LEU A 850 28.18 -9.87 -8.56
N PRO A 851 29.16 -9.01 -8.88
CA PRO A 851 30.39 -8.90 -8.08
C PRO A 851 30.18 -8.36 -6.66
N VAL A 852 29.13 -7.57 -6.41
CA VAL A 852 28.84 -6.98 -5.09
C VAL A 852 27.33 -6.89 -4.89
N ASP A 853 26.85 -7.40 -3.76
CA ASP A 853 25.48 -7.17 -3.28
C ASP A 853 25.49 -6.75 -1.80
N GLU A 854 25.40 -5.44 -1.56
CA GLU A 854 25.29 -4.89 -0.20
C GLU A 854 23.88 -5.00 0.39
N SER A 855 22.87 -5.33 -0.44
CA SER A 855 21.48 -5.51 0.01
C SER A 855 21.25 -6.85 0.70
N ALA A 856 22.25 -7.74 0.65
CA ALA A 856 22.22 -9.11 1.17
C ALA A 856 20.94 -9.85 0.69
N GLY A 857 20.74 -9.90 -0.63
CA GLY A 857 19.56 -10.52 -1.24
C GLY A 857 18.27 -9.74 -1.02
N LEU A 858 18.30 -8.41 -1.12
CA LEU A 858 17.14 -7.52 -0.93
C LEU A 858 16.51 -7.60 0.47
N THR A 859 17.34 -7.79 1.49
CA THR A 859 16.89 -7.81 2.88
C THR A 859 17.16 -6.46 3.56
N ALA A 860 18.12 -5.67 3.09
CA ALA A 860 18.40 -4.32 3.56
C ALA A 860 18.61 -3.34 2.40
N THR A 861 18.43 -2.05 2.65
CA THR A 861 18.79 -0.99 1.70
C THR A 861 20.30 -1.03 1.42
N GLY A 862 20.69 -1.10 0.15
CA GLY A 862 22.09 -1.25 -0.23
C GLY A 862 22.34 -1.12 -1.74
N ILE A 863 23.62 -1.09 -2.12
CA ILE A 863 24.06 -1.02 -3.52
C ILE A 863 24.34 -2.42 -4.06
N ILE A 864 23.76 -2.75 -5.22
CA ILE A 864 24.02 -3.95 -5.99
C ILE A 864 24.81 -3.57 -7.23
N ARG A 865 25.95 -4.20 -7.47
CA ARG A 865 26.76 -3.98 -8.67
C ARG A 865 26.63 -5.17 -9.61
N LEU A 866 26.29 -4.87 -10.85
CA LEU A 866 26.02 -5.82 -11.90
C LEU A 866 26.98 -5.57 -13.07
N ALA A 867 27.68 -6.60 -13.53
CA ALA A 867 28.40 -6.55 -14.81
C ALA A 867 27.44 -7.01 -15.91
N ILE A 868 27.06 -6.11 -16.82
CA ILE A 868 26.06 -6.41 -17.83
C ILE A 868 26.68 -7.30 -18.92
N PRO A 869 26.11 -8.49 -19.20
CA PRO A 869 26.63 -9.38 -20.23
C PRO A 869 26.68 -8.73 -21.62
N ALA A 870 27.65 -9.13 -22.44
CA ALA A 870 27.88 -8.55 -23.77
C ALA A 870 26.75 -8.87 -24.78
N ASP A 871 25.96 -9.92 -24.54
CA ASP A 871 24.82 -10.34 -25.35
C ASP A 871 23.47 -9.80 -24.85
N ALA A 872 23.48 -8.93 -23.83
CA ALA A 872 22.28 -8.29 -23.32
C ALA A 872 21.57 -7.45 -24.41
N ALA A 873 20.24 -7.51 -24.42
CA ALA A 873 19.41 -6.68 -25.29
C ALA A 873 19.36 -5.23 -24.79
N THR A 874 19.10 -4.30 -25.70
CA THR A 874 18.87 -2.88 -25.41
C THR A 874 17.43 -2.51 -25.80
N PRO A 875 16.60 -1.93 -24.90
CA PRO A 875 16.91 -1.54 -23.52
C PRO A 875 17.18 -2.75 -22.60
N LEU A 876 17.97 -2.52 -21.53
CA LEU A 876 18.33 -3.57 -20.58
C LEU A 876 17.09 -3.95 -19.77
N ALA A 877 16.77 -5.25 -19.72
CA ALA A 877 15.74 -5.78 -18.83
C ALA A 877 16.35 -6.81 -17.87
N LEU A 878 16.11 -6.61 -16.57
CA LEU A 878 16.52 -7.51 -15.49
C LEU A 878 15.27 -8.08 -14.83
N ARG A 879 15.23 -9.40 -14.63
CA ARG A 879 14.15 -10.09 -13.92
C ARG A 879 14.67 -10.64 -12.62
N LEU A 880 13.99 -10.30 -11.53
CA LEU A 880 14.23 -10.82 -10.18
C LEU A 880 13.09 -11.78 -9.85
N THR A 881 13.38 -13.08 -9.82
CA THR A 881 12.38 -14.12 -9.50
C THR A 881 12.51 -14.54 -8.05
N PHE A 882 11.42 -14.55 -7.31
CA PHE A 882 11.37 -14.93 -5.89
C PHE A 882 10.82 -16.35 -5.74
N PRO A 883 11.39 -17.18 -4.85
CA PRO A 883 10.90 -18.54 -4.63
C PRO A 883 9.47 -18.57 -4.09
N ASP A 884 8.65 -19.49 -4.59
CA ASP A 884 7.26 -19.67 -4.14
C ASP A 884 7.19 -20.13 -2.67
N GLY A 885 6.24 -19.56 -1.92
CA GLY A 885 6.03 -19.87 -0.50
C GLY A 885 7.02 -19.22 0.47
N ALA A 886 7.94 -18.38 -0.01
CA ALA A 886 9.06 -17.86 0.76
C ALA A 886 8.76 -16.61 1.64
N GLY A 887 7.49 -16.39 1.98
CA GLY A 887 7.02 -15.22 2.74
C GLY A 887 6.61 -14.03 1.85
N PRO A 888 6.37 -12.84 2.44
CA PRO A 888 6.02 -11.64 1.69
C PRO A 888 7.17 -11.20 0.78
N LEU A 889 6.84 -10.59 -0.37
CA LEU A 889 7.84 -9.97 -1.24
C LEU A 889 8.61 -8.85 -0.50
N PRO A 890 9.88 -8.60 -0.85
CA PRO A 890 10.63 -7.50 -0.25
C PRO A 890 9.95 -6.17 -0.59
N ALA A 891 9.82 -5.31 0.42
CA ALA A 891 9.17 -4.00 0.31
C ALA A 891 10.09 -2.98 -0.41
N ILE A 892 10.33 -3.18 -1.69
CA ILE A 892 11.16 -2.29 -2.51
C ILE A 892 10.43 -0.96 -2.71
N VAL A 893 10.98 0.13 -2.20
CA VAL A 893 10.41 1.48 -2.33
C VAL A 893 10.94 2.18 -3.58
N ALA A 894 12.24 2.04 -3.85
CA ALA A 894 12.88 2.65 -5.01
C ALA A 894 14.08 1.83 -5.51
N VAL A 895 14.32 1.89 -6.82
CA VAL A 895 15.56 1.40 -7.44
C VAL A 895 16.15 2.52 -8.28
N THR A 896 17.31 3.03 -7.86
CA THR A 896 17.98 4.14 -8.53
C THR A 896 19.31 3.68 -9.12
N PRO A 897 19.56 3.87 -10.43
CA PRO A 897 20.83 3.47 -11.03
C PRO A 897 21.97 4.44 -10.73
N ASP A 898 23.18 4.03 -11.12
CA ASP A 898 24.44 4.77 -10.98
C ASP A 898 24.74 5.22 -9.54
N ALA A 899 24.67 4.26 -8.61
CA ALA A 899 24.87 4.50 -7.20
C ALA A 899 26.31 4.29 -6.71
N VAL A 900 26.75 5.15 -5.79
CA VAL A 900 28.04 5.05 -5.09
C VAL A 900 27.87 5.36 -3.61
N ALA A 901 28.65 4.67 -2.77
CA ALA A 901 28.74 4.99 -1.36
C ALA A 901 29.91 5.93 -1.08
N ALA A 902 29.77 6.80 -0.09
CA ALA A 902 30.79 7.72 0.35
C ALA A 902 30.92 7.71 1.88
N THR A 903 32.15 7.71 2.41
CA THR A 903 32.44 7.71 3.85
C THR A 903 32.88 9.10 4.30
N ARG A 904 32.45 9.55 5.47
CA ARG A 904 32.87 10.86 6.01
C ARG A 904 34.38 10.88 6.25
N CYS A 905 35.03 11.96 5.81
CA CYS A 905 36.48 12.14 5.89
C CYS A 905 36.93 12.88 7.14
N ASN A 906 36.10 13.80 7.64
CA ASN A 906 36.40 14.61 8.80
C ASN A 906 35.61 14.12 10.02
N ALA A 907 36.33 13.89 11.12
CA ALA A 907 35.69 13.72 12.42
C ALA A 907 35.06 15.06 12.84
N PRO A 908 33.88 15.06 13.47
CA PRO A 908 33.46 16.21 14.26
C PRO A 908 34.52 16.47 15.33
N GLY A 909 34.63 17.71 15.80
CA GLY A 909 35.51 18.04 16.92
C GLY A 909 35.03 17.38 18.22
N ASP A 910 34.71 18.18 19.23
CA ASP A 910 34.08 17.67 20.46
C ASP A 910 32.55 17.53 20.34
N GLY A 911 31.98 17.92 19.20
CA GLY A 911 30.54 17.86 18.90
C GLY A 911 30.02 16.47 18.51
N ALA A 912 28.70 16.31 18.54
CA ALA A 912 28.03 15.06 18.15
C ALA A 912 28.06 14.85 16.62
N MET A 913 28.37 13.62 16.18
CA MET A 913 28.26 13.21 14.77
C MET A 913 26.79 12.97 14.41
N LEU A 914 26.06 14.04 14.08
CA LEU A 914 24.68 13.92 13.63
C LEU A 914 24.60 13.35 12.20
N PRO A 915 23.61 12.49 11.91
CA PRO A 915 23.28 12.08 10.55
C PRO A 915 23.04 13.29 9.65
N VAL A 916 23.58 13.27 8.43
CA VAL A 916 23.24 14.23 7.39
C VAL A 916 21.88 13.82 6.81
N PRO A 917 20.85 14.69 6.88
CA PRO A 917 19.52 14.36 6.38
C PRO A 917 19.49 14.06 4.88
N ALA A 918 18.58 13.19 4.47
CA ALA A 918 18.27 12.93 3.06
C ALA A 918 18.01 14.24 2.29
N GLY A 919 18.44 14.29 1.03
CA GLY A 919 18.29 15.46 0.16
C GLY A 919 19.31 16.59 0.40
N THR A 920 20.23 16.47 1.36
CA THR A 920 21.27 17.50 1.59
C THR A 920 22.19 17.66 0.38
N VAL A 921 22.64 16.53 -0.21
CA VAL A 921 23.47 16.54 -1.41
C VAL A 921 22.59 16.48 -2.66
N THR A 922 22.55 17.56 -3.43
CA THR A 922 21.75 17.69 -4.68
C THR A 922 22.59 17.81 -5.95
N LYS A 923 23.87 18.19 -5.81
CA LYS A 923 24.80 18.42 -6.93
C LYS A 923 26.19 17.91 -6.57
N LEU A 924 26.87 17.35 -7.58
CA LEU A 924 28.27 17.01 -7.53
C LEU A 924 28.95 17.51 -8.81
N SER A 925 30.17 18.02 -8.68
CA SER A 925 30.88 18.62 -9.82
C SER A 925 31.03 17.63 -10.98
N GLY A 926 30.80 18.10 -12.21
CA GLY A 926 30.87 17.26 -13.42
C GLY A 926 29.60 16.47 -13.76
N LEU A 927 28.61 16.40 -12.86
CA LEU A 927 27.36 15.67 -13.04
C LEU A 927 26.16 16.62 -13.24
N ALA A 928 25.02 16.09 -13.69
CA ALA A 928 23.78 16.87 -13.78
C ALA A 928 23.08 16.98 -12.42
N ARG A 929 23.00 15.85 -11.70
CA ARG A 929 22.35 15.75 -10.39
C ARG A 929 23.07 14.70 -9.54
N ALA A 930 23.09 14.91 -8.23
CA ALA A 930 23.40 13.88 -7.25
C ALA A 930 22.21 13.81 -6.29
N VAL A 931 21.81 12.62 -5.89
CA VAL A 931 20.67 12.41 -4.98
C VAL A 931 21.14 11.60 -3.79
N GLN A 932 20.92 12.13 -2.60
CA GLN A 932 21.04 11.41 -1.33
C GLN A 932 19.63 11.00 -0.87
N PRO A 933 19.18 9.76 -1.10
CA PRO A 933 17.79 9.37 -0.85
C PRO A 933 17.49 9.00 0.61
N ILE A 934 18.52 8.78 1.43
CA ILE A 934 18.39 8.41 2.85
C ILE A 934 19.40 9.19 3.69
N ASP A 935 19.12 9.29 4.99
CA ASP A 935 20.06 9.85 5.97
C ASP A 935 21.36 9.04 6.01
N THR A 936 22.45 9.69 6.39
CA THR A 936 23.72 8.97 6.60
C THR A 936 23.62 8.07 7.83
N ALA A 937 24.26 6.90 7.74
CA ALA A 937 24.15 5.88 8.78
C ALA A 937 25.52 5.41 9.27
N GLY A 938 25.55 4.88 10.50
CA GLY A 938 26.73 4.22 11.08
C GLY A 938 27.79 5.13 11.72
N GLY A 939 27.57 6.45 11.72
CA GLY A 939 28.45 7.41 12.36
C GLY A 939 28.37 7.34 13.88
N ARG A 940 29.51 7.44 14.55
CA ARG A 940 29.61 7.55 16.00
C ARG A 940 30.65 8.60 16.36
N SER A 941 30.29 9.49 17.28
CA SER A 941 31.23 10.43 17.89
C SER A 941 32.32 9.68 18.64
N ARG A 942 33.41 10.37 18.95
CA ARG A 942 34.40 9.89 19.93
C ARG A 942 33.68 9.56 21.25
N GLU A 943 34.04 8.44 21.86
CA GLU A 943 33.45 8.01 23.13
C GLU A 943 33.70 9.06 24.24
N PRO A 944 32.64 9.60 24.88
CA PRO A 944 32.79 10.51 26.02
C PRO A 944 33.44 9.81 27.22
N ASP A 945 34.15 10.58 28.06
CA ASP A 945 34.86 10.02 29.22
C ASP A 945 33.96 9.33 30.25
N THR A 946 32.70 9.75 30.37
CA THR A 946 31.69 9.08 31.21
C THR A 946 31.36 7.69 30.69
N GLN A 947 31.12 7.55 29.38
CA GLN A 947 30.83 6.26 28.74
C GLN A 947 32.05 5.33 28.73
N ARG A 948 33.25 5.89 28.50
CA ARG A 948 34.53 5.17 28.62
C ARG A 948 34.67 4.54 30.01
N ARG A 949 34.41 5.32 31.06
CA ARG A 949 34.47 4.84 32.46
C ARG A 949 33.47 3.71 32.70
N ALA A 950 32.23 3.87 32.25
CA ALA A 950 31.19 2.86 32.34
C ALA A 950 31.59 1.56 31.62
N ARG A 951 32.02 1.65 30.36
CA ARG A 951 32.47 0.51 29.55
C ARG A 951 33.60 -0.24 30.23
N MET A 952 34.54 0.46 30.88
CA MET A 952 35.65 -0.19 31.60
C MET A 952 35.23 -0.87 32.88
N ALA A 953 34.37 -0.23 33.68
CA ALA A 953 33.80 -0.88 34.84
C ALA A 953 33.07 -2.17 34.43
N GLU A 954 32.25 -2.11 33.38
CA GLU A 954 31.56 -3.28 32.82
C GLU A 954 32.56 -4.35 32.36
N ARG A 955 33.56 -3.98 31.55
CA ARG A 955 34.56 -4.90 31.00
C ARG A 955 35.37 -5.61 32.07
N THR A 956 35.70 -4.97 33.19
CA THR A 956 36.41 -5.63 34.30
C THR A 956 35.58 -6.74 34.95
N ARG A 957 34.24 -6.60 34.93
CA ARG A 957 33.31 -7.62 35.43
C ARG A 957 33.07 -8.74 34.42
N HIS A 958 32.57 -8.42 33.23
CA HIS A 958 32.20 -9.44 32.24
C HIS A 958 33.39 -10.02 31.46
N ARG A 959 34.57 -9.37 31.49
CA ARG A 959 35.83 -9.80 30.85
C ARG A 959 35.72 -10.16 29.36
N GLY A 960 34.75 -9.55 28.67
CA GLY A 960 34.43 -9.87 27.27
C GLY A 960 33.87 -11.28 27.05
N ARG A 961 33.11 -11.82 28.02
CA ARG A 961 32.39 -13.10 27.92
C ARG A 961 30.92 -12.94 28.29
N ALA A 962 30.06 -13.66 27.60
CA ALA A 962 28.61 -13.65 27.80
C ALA A 962 28.19 -14.86 28.66
N LEU A 963 28.36 -14.75 29.99
CA LEU A 963 28.08 -15.85 30.92
C LEU A 963 26.73 -15.69 31.63
N THR A 964 26.45 -14.51 32.17
CA THR A 964 25.20 -14.20 32.86
C THR A 964 24.30 -13.30 32.02
N ALA A 965 23.01 -13.22 32.38
CA ALA A 965 22.06 -12.27 31.76
C ALA A 965 22.59 -10.83 31.79
N TRP A 966 23.18 -10.41 32.92
CA TRP A 966 23.78 -9.09 33.07
C TRP A 966 24.96 -8.89 32.08
N ASP A 967 25.85 -9.87 31.92
CA ASP A 967 26.98 -9.76 31.00
C ASP A 967 26.50 -9.59 29.55
N MET A 968 25.48 -10.37 29.15
CA MET A 968 24.88 -10.30 27.82
C MET A 968 24.19 -8.95 27.57
N GLU A 969 23.40 -8.46 28.53
CA GLU A 969 22.75 -7.14 28.45
C GLU A 969 23.79 -6.03 28.22
N ARG A 970 24.89 -6.00 29.00
CA ARG A 970 25.93 -4.97 28.87
C ARG A 970 26.75 -5.08 27.60
N LEU A 971 27.10 -6.31 27.18
CA LEU A 971 27.80 -6.53 25.91
C LEU A 971 26.96 -6.08 24.72
N LEU A 972 25.66 -6.41 24.69
CA LEU A 972 24.78 -5.99 23.61
C LEU A 972 24.62 -4.48 23.53
N LEU A 973 24.39 -3.81 24.66
CA LEU A 973 24.31 -2.34 24.68
C LEU A 973 25.66 -1.70 24.30
N ALA A 974 26.79 -2.31 24.64
CA ALA A 974 28.11 -1.82 24.24
C ALA A 974 28.36 -1.93 22.74
N ASP A 975 28.07 -3.09 22.16
CA ASP A 975 28.46 -3.44 20.80
C ASP A 975 27.41 -2.99 19.75
N PHE A 976 26.14 -2.85 20.18
CA PHE A 976 25.00 -2.38 19.37
C PHE A 976 24.34 -1.13 20.01
N PRO A 977 24.93 0.08 19.87
CA PRO A 977 24.39 1.34 20.38
C PRO A 977 23.03 1.74 19.83
N GLU A 978 22.63 1.20 18.67
CA GLU A 978 21.28 1.34 18.14
C GLU A 978 20.21 0.71 19.04
N LEU A 979 20.58 -0.23 19.92
CA LEU A 979 19.68 -0.79 20.92
C LEU A 979 19.47 0.22 22.06
N GLY A 980 18.20 0.57 22.29
CA GLY A 980 17.79 1.42 23.40
C GLY A 980 17.61 0.63 24.69
N ALA A 981 17.05 -0.57 24.59
CA ALA A 981 16.75 -1.44 25.72
C ALA A 981 16.96 -2.92 25.38
N VAL A 982 17.48 -3.69 26.35
CA VAL A 982 17.69 -5.13 26.24
C VAL A 982 17.24 -5.83 27.52
N ARG A 983 16.64 -7.01 27.38
CA ARG A 983 16.33 -7.92 28.48
C ARG A 983 16.71 -9.35 28.08
N ILE A 984 17.40 -10.06 28.98
CA ILE A 984 17.81 -11.45 28.79
C ILE A 984 17.07 -12.36 29.78
N PHE A 985 16.47 -13.43 29.27
CA PHE A 985 15.88 -14.52 30.06
C PHE A 985 16.75 -15.77 29.94
N ALA A 986 17.20 -16.31 31.07
CA ALA A 986 18.07 -17.49 31.12
C ALA A 986 17.26 -18.78 31.00
N ALA A 987 17.84 -19.86 30.47
CA ALA A 987 17.15 -21.15 30.37
C ALA A 987 16.62 -21.61 31.75
N GLY A 988 15.32 -21.92 31.83
CA GLY A 988 14.63 -22.33 33.07
C GLY A 988 14.06 -21.18 33.92
N ASP A 989 14.03 -19.94 33.42
CA ASP A 989 13.31 -18.84 34.07
C ASP A 989 11.82 -19.20 34.24
N PRO A 990 11.17 -18.93 35.40
CA PRO A 990 9.73 -19.14 35.55
C PRO A 990 8.89 -18.40 34.51
N ALA A 991 9.37 -17.26 33.97
CA ALA A 991 8.73 -16.56 32.86
C ALA A 991 8.82 -17.32 31.51
N LEU A 992 9.69 -18.34 31.41
CA LEU A 992 9.91 -19.18 30.22
C LEU A 992 9.15 -20.51 30.27
N ALA A 993 8.20 -20.75 31.17
CA ALA A 993 7.54 -22.06 31.38
C ALA A 993 6.89 -22.70 30.12
N SER A 994 6.75 -21.95 29.01
CA SER A 994 6.23 -22.40 27.71
C SER A 994 7.28 -22.48 26.58
N PHE A 995 8.56 -22.16 26.84
CA PHE A 995 9.60 -22.02 25.82
C PHE A 995 10.80 -22.94 26.12
N ASP A 996 11.37 -23.54 25.08
CA ASP A 996 12.54 -24.44 25.11
C ASP A 996 13.71 -23.94 25.98
N ASP A 997 14.63 -24.84 26.37
CA ASP A 997 15.91 -24.63 27.12
C ASP A 997 16.92 -23.67 26.42
N ALA A 998 16.48 -22.50 25.96
CA ALA A 998 17.25 -21.49 25.25
C ALA A 998 17.28 -20.16 26.02
N VAL A 999 18.41 -19.46 25.92
CA VAL A 999 18.55 -18.08 26.37
C VAL A 999 17.79 -17.18 25.41
N THR A 1000 16.76 -16.50 25.91
CA THR A 1000 15.92 -15.61 25.10
C THR A 1000 16.36 -14.16 25.29
N VAL A 1001 16.71 -13.52 24.17
CA VAL A 1001 17.11 -12.11 24.10
C VAL A 1001 15.94 -11.31 23.55
N VAL A 1002 15.41 -10.38 24.36
CA VAL A 1002 14.43 -9.39 23.94
C VAL A 1002 15.13 -8.05 23.81
N ALA A 1003 15.08 -7.45 22.63
CA ALA A 1003 15.79 -6.20 22.34
C ALA A 1003 14.89 -5.21 21.61
N VAL A 1004 15.03 -3.93 21.94
CA VAL A 1004 14.26 -2.80 21.41
C VAL A 1004 15.23 -1.73 20.90
N CYS A 1005 15.00 -1.23 19.69
CA CYS A 1005 15.79 -0.14 19.11
C CYS A 1005 15.53 1.18 19.85
N GLY A 1006 16.52 2.07 19.90
CA GLY A 1006 16.44 3.34 20.65
C GLY A 1006 15.48 4.38 20.07
N ASP A 1007 15.18 4.28 18.77
CA ASP A 1007 14.13 5.04 18.07
C ASP A 1007 12.72 4.48 18.32
N GLY A 1008 12.62 3.29 18.94
CA GLY A 1008 11.36 2.59 19.10
C GLY A 1008 10.90 1.91 17.82
N ASP A 1009 11.77 1.64 16.85
CA ASP A 1009 11.44 0.85 15.66
C ASP A 1009 11.61 -0.66 15.89
N ARG A 1010 11.14 -1.48 14.95
CA ARG A 1010 11.33 -2.93 14.97
C ARG A 1010 12.78 -3.29 14.69
N LEU A 1011 13.28 -4.33 15.37
CA LEU A 1011 14.64 -4.80 15.16
C LEU A 1011 14.71 -5.68 13.88
N PRO A 1012 15.45 -5.27 12.83
CA PRO A 1012 15.45 -5.99 11.56
C PRO A 1012 15.93 -7.46 11.69
N PRO A 1013 15.44 -8.40 10.87
CA PRO A 1013 15.80 -9.81 10.97
C PRO A 1013 17.30 -10.09 10.87
N GLN A 1014 18.06 -9.40 10.02
CA GLN A 1014 19.51 -9.60 9.95
C GLN A 1014 20.21 -9.10 11.21
N ARG A 1015 19.70 -8.03 11.83
CA ARG A 1015 20.24 -7.52 13.09
C ARG A 1015 20.01 -8.50 14.22
N ARG A 1016 18.84 -9.14 14.28
CA ARG A 1016 18.59 -10.26 15.21
C ARG A 1016 19.57 -11.41 14.98
N GLY A 1017 19.82 -11.79 13.73
CA GLY A 1017 20.82 -12.79 13.37
C GLY A 1017 22.23 -12.39 13.82
N ALA A 1018 22.66 -11.15 13.54
CA ALA A 1018 23.95 -10.63 13.93
C ALA A 1018 24.14 -10.59 15.45
N ILE A 1019 23.10 -10.21 16.21
CA ILE A 1019 23.10 -10.25 17.68
C ILE A 1019 23.24 -11.69 18.17
N ALA A 1020 22.50 -12.63 17.60
CA ALA A 1020 22.58 -14.05 17.96
C ALA A 1020 23.98 -14.62 17.70
N THR A 1021 24.54 -14.37 16.51
CA THR A 1021 25.90 -14.80 16.14
C THR A 1021 26.96 -14.16 17.03
N HIS A 1022 26.83 -12.85 17.31
CA HIS A 1022 27.76 -12.13 18.17
C HIS A 1022 27.80 -12.70 19.59
N LEU A 1023 26.63 -12.93 20.19
CA LEU A 1023 26.58 -13.56 21.52
C LEU A 1023 27.07 -15.01 21.50
N ALA A 1024 26.77 -15.77 20.45
CA ALA A 1024 27.23 -17.15 20.32
C ALA A 1024 28.77 -17.25 20.29
N MET A 1025 29.46 -16.24 19.73
CA MET A 1025 30.92 -16.16 19.77
C MET A 1025 31.49 -15.85 21.17
N LEU A 1026 30.71 -15.19 22.04
CA LEU A 1026 31.14 -14.73 23.36
C LEU A 1026 30.65 -15.63 24.51
N ALA A 1027 29.60 -16.41 24.27
CA ALA A 1027 28.97 -17.30 25.24
C ALA A 1027 29.58 -18.71 25.22
N SER A 1028 29.08 -19.56 26.10
CA SER A 1028 29.39 -20.99 26.09
C SER A 1028 28.87 -21.65 24.79
N PRO A 1029 29.60 -22.60 24.18
CA PRO A 1029 29.10 -23.34 23.01
C PRO A 1029 27.84 -24.17 23.31
N PHE A 1030 27.53 -24.39 24.58
CA PHE A 1030 26.30 -25.06 25.03
C PHE A 1030 25.09 -24.11 25.14
N ALA A 1031 25.31 -22.79 25.09
CA ALA A 1031 24.24 -21.81 25.18
C ALA A 1031 23.48 -21.75 23.84
N ARG A 1032 22.19 -22.12 23.87
CA ARG A 1032 21.29 -21.92 22.73
C ARG A 1032 20.71 -20.52 22.82
N ILE A 1033 21.10 -19.63 21.92
CA ILE A 1033 20.71 -18.21 21.97
C ILE A 1033 19.62 -17.94 20.94
N ARG A 1034 18.50 -17.39 21.39
CA ARG A 1034 17.39 -16.99 20.54
C ARG A 1034 17.12 -15.51 20.73
N VAL A 1035 17.08 -14.74 19.65
CA VAL A 1035 16.71 -13.33 19.68
C VAL A 1035 15.27 -13.20 19.22
N VAL A 1036 14.41 -12.68 20.08
CA VAL A 1036 12.96 -12.58 19.86
C VAL A 1036 12.54 -11.11 19.87
N GLU A 1037 11.58 -10.79 19.02
CA GLU A 1037 10.97 -9.47 18.99
C GLU A 1037 9.81 -9.41 20.00
N PRO A 1038 9.73 -8.36 20.83
CA PRO A 1038 8.61 -8.18 21.73
C PRO A 1038 7.34 -7.73 20.99
N ILE A 1039 6.20 -8.18 21.47
CA ILE A 1039 4.86 -7.78 21.04
C ILE A 1039 4.45 -6.54 21.82
N ARG A 1040 4.16 -5.46 21.10
CA ARG A 1040 3.65 -4.22 21.70
C ARG A 1040 2.19 -4.37 22.08
N VAL A 1041 1.87 -4.01 23.32
CA VAL A 1041 0.53 -4.09 23.88
C VAL A 1041 0.15 -2.69 24.36
N SER A 1042 -0.97 -2.19 23.84
CA SER A 1042 -1.51 -0.89 24.22
C SER A 1042 -2.01 -0.95 25.66
N VAL A 1043 -1.62 0.01 26.48
CA VAL A 1043 -2.09 0.17 27.85
C VAL A 1043 -2.94 1.43 27.91
N ASP A 1044 -4.25 1.25 28.05
CA ASP A 1044 -5.16 2.37 28.27
C ASP A 1044 -5.31 2.61 29.77
N VAL A 1045 -5.27 3.88 30.15
CA VAL A 1045 -5.32 4.33 31.55
C VAL A 1045 -6.38 5.40 31.69
N THR A 1046 -7.38 5.14 32.52
CA THR A 1046 -8.37 6.14 32.95
C THR A 1046 -8.16 6.41 34.44
N ALA A 1047 -7.74 7.63 34.76
CA ALA A 1047 -7.42 8.06 36.12
C ALA A 1047 -8.30 9.23 36.55
N ARG A 1048 -8.83 9.17 37.77
CA ARG A 1048 -9.49 10.30 38.44
C ARG A 1048 -8.65 10.70 39.65
N LEU A 1049 -8.11 11.91 39.61
CA LEU A 1049 -7.07 12.38 40.53
C LEU A 1049 -7.49 13.69 41.18
N VAL A 1050 -7.11 13.87 42.45
CA VAL A 1050 -7.14 15.18 43.11
C VAL A 1050 -5.77 15.82 42.88
N LEU A 1051 -5.75 16.94 42.16
CA LEU A 1051 -4.51 17.60 41.75
C LEU A 1051 -4.30 18.90 42.55
N ALA A 1052 -3.05 19.21 42.83
CA ALA A 1052 -2.65 20.48 43.47
C ALA A 1052 -2.95 21.68 42.57
N GLN A 1053 -2.84 21.51 41.24
CA GLN A 1053 -3.23 22.48 40.22
C GLN A 1053 -4.21 21.83 39.22
N PRO A 1054 -5.09 22.60 38.56
CA PRO A 1054 -6.07 22.04 37.62
C PRO A 1054 -5.47 21.48 36.32
N ASP A 1055 -4.17 21.63 36.09
CA ASP A 1055 -3.50 21.10 34.90
C ASP A 1055 -3.13 19.62 35.09
N SER A 1056 -3.71 18.74 34.26
CA SER A 1056 -3.38 17.31 34.21
C SER A 1056 -2.30 16.98 33.18
N GLY A 1057 -1.81 17.97 32.43
CA GLY A 1057 -0.79 17.84 31.40
C GLY A 1057 0.49 17.14 31.88
N PRO A 1058 1.12 17.56 32.99
CA PRO A 1058 2.36 16.95 33.48
C PRO A 1058 2.16 15.53 33.96
N VAL A 1059 1.05 15.23 34.66
CA VAL A 1059 0.71 13.86 35.09
C VAL A 1059 0.45 12.94 33.89
N ARG A 1060 -0.24 13.43 32.86
CA ARG A 1060 -0.46 12.68 31.62
C ARG A 1060 0.87 12.39 30.91
N ALA A 1061 1.77 13.38 30.84
CA ALA A 1061 3.10 13.19 30.27
C ALA A 1061 3.92 12.17 31.07
N ALA A 1062 3.83 12.18 32.41
CA ALA A 1062 4.46 11.20 33.28
C ALA A 1062 3.92 9.78 33.04
N LEU A 1063 2.60 9.60 32.91
CA LEU A 1063 1.99 8.29 32.60
C LEU A 1063 2.46 7.74 31.24
N VAL A 1064 2.50 8.57 30.19
CA VAL A 1064 3.07 8.19 28.88
C VAL A 1064 4.53 7.77 29.04
N ALA A 1065 5.30 8.55 29.80
CA ALA A 1065 6.71 8.28 30.04
C ALA A 1065 6.95 7.09 30.98
N TRP A 1066 5.98 6.64 31.78
CA TRP A 1066 6.08 5.43 32.59
C TRP A 1066 5.74 4.15 31.80
N LEU A 1067 4.91 4.28 30.77
CA LEU A 1067 4.48 3.17 29.92
C LEU A 1067 5.36 2.99 28.67
N SER A 1068 6.33 3.87 28.43
CA SER A 1068 7.23 3.81 27.27
C SER A 1068 8.54 3.07 27.58
N PRO A 1069 8.83 1.88 27.02
CA PRO A 1069 9.98 1.05 27.42
C PRO A 1069 11.36 1.72 27.28
N LEU A 1070 11.45 2.83 26.54
CA LEU A 1070 12.67 3.59 26.27
C LEU A 1070 12.81 4.86 27.13
N ALA A 1071 11.75 5.29 27.81
CA ALA A 1071 11.81 6.45 28.69
C ALA A 1071 12.56 6.11 29.99
N GLU A 1072 13.43 7.01 30.46
CA GLU A 1072 14.16 6.82 31.73
C GLU A 1072 13.24 6.56 32.92
N THR A 1073 12.02 7.11 32.86
CA THR A 1073 10.97 6.99 33.85
C THR A 1073 10.10 5.73 33.68
N ALA A 1074 10.13 5.00 32.56
CA ALA A 1074 9.36 3.75 32.43
C ALA A 1074 9.97 2.58 33.19
N LEU A 1075 11.28 2.65 33.44
CA LEU A 1075 11.96 1.75 34.37
C LEU A 1075 11.56 2.00 35.85
N ALA A 1076 10.62 2.90 36.12
CA ALA A 1076 10.15 3.24 37.46
C ALA A 1076 9.14 2.24 38.03
N LEU A 1077 8.40 1.52 37.17
CA LEU A 1077 7.43 0.51 37.62
C LEU A 1077 8.14 -0.76 38.12
N ALA A 1078 9.24 -1.15 37.48
CA ALA A 1078 10.15 -2.24 37.87
C ALA A 1078 9.45 -3.51 38.40
N LEU A 1079 8.32 -3.88 37.80
CA LEU A 1079 7.51 -5.02 38.24
C LEU A 1079 8.28 -6.32 37.99
N ALA A 1080 7.86 -7.40 38.65
CA ALA A 1080 8.40 -8.71 38.35
C ALA A 1080 8.10 -9.09 36.89
N ASP A 1081 8.96 -9.89 36.27
CA ASP A 1081 8.85 -10.20 34.83
C ASP A 1081 7.63 -11.09 34.49
N ASP A 1082 6.91 -11.58 35.51
CA ASP A 1082 5.64 -12.32 35.45
C ASP A 1082 4.42 -11.44 35.82
N ALA A 1083 4.59 -10.12 35.96
CA ALA A 1083 3.55 -9.21 36.39
C ALA A 1083 2.39 -9.09 35.38
N GLY A 1084 1.16 -9.23 35.90
CA GLY A 1084 -0.08 -9.01 35.16
C GLY A 1084 -0.66 -7.60 35.30
N VAL A 1085 -1.88 -7.40 34.79
CA VAL A 1085 -2.62 -6.11 34.80
C VAL A 1085 -2.73 -5.52 36.20
N ASP A 1086 -3.00 -6.33 37.22
CA ASP A 1086 -3.20 -5.86 38.59
C ASP A 1086 -1.90 -5.33 39.22
N SER A 1087 -0.77 -5.99 38.93
CA SER A 1087 0.55 -5.52 39.35
C SER A 1087 0.92 -4.21 38.66
N LEU A 1088 0.57 -4.06 37.38
CA LEU A 1088 0.74 -2.81 36.64
C LEU A 1088 -0.09 -1.67 37.25
N ARG A 1089 -1.36 -1.92 37.56
CA ARG A 1089 -2.24 -0.97 38.23
C ARG A 1089 -1.68 -0.55 39.59
N ALA A 1090 -1.26 -1.51 40.41
CA ALA A 1090 -0.69 -1.22 41.73
C ALA A 1090 0.60 -0.38 41.64
N GLY A 1091 1.48 -0.70 40.68
CA GLY A 1091 2.70 0.07 40.43
C GLY A 1091 2.42 1.51 39.98
N LEU A 1092 1.43 1.70 39.10
CA LEU A 1092 1.02 3.04 38.65
C LEU A 1092 0.40 3.86 39.79
N VAL A 1093 -0.43 3.26 40.65
CA VAL A 1093 -0.98 3.94 41.83
C VAL A 1093 0.13 4.42 42.77
N ALA A 1094 1.13 3.56 43.05
CA ALA A 1094 2.25 3.95 43.91
C ALA A 1094 3.00 5.16 43.34
N ARG A 1095 3.29 5.16 42.03
CA ARG A 1095 3.99 6.27 41.37
C ARG A 1095 3.16 7.55 41.27
N LEU A 1096 1.85 7.43 41.06
CA LEU A 1096 0.95 8.58 41.07
C LEU A 1096 0.93 9.25 42.45
N ARG A 1097 0.97 8.50 43.56
CA ARG A 1097 1.03 9.10 44.91
C ARG A 1097 2.32 9.86 45.18
N ASP A 1098 3.43 9.41 44.61
CA ASP A 1098 4.74 10.06 44.77
C ASP A 1098 4.92 11.27 43.82
N HIS A 1099 3.96 11.54 42.93
CA HIS A 1099 4.06 12.63 41.96
C HIS A 1099 3.68 13.97 42.64
N PRO A 1100 4.51 15.03 42.51
CA PRO A 1100 4.36 16.27 43.28
C PRO A 1100 3.02 17.00 43.04
N GLU A 1101 2.39 16.78 41.90
CA GLU A 1101 1.11 17.41 41.54
C GLU A 1101 -0.14 16.62 41.97
N VAL A 1102 0.03 15.37 42.44
CA VAL A 1102 -1.08 14.49 42.82
C VAL A 1102 -1.25 14.50 44.33
N MET A 1103 -2.42 14.94 44.80
CA MET A 1103 -2.77 14.94 46.23
C MET A 1103 -3.50 13.66 46.64
N ALA A 1104 -4.33 13.10 45.75
CA ALA A 1104 -5.00 11.81 45.98
C ALA A 1104 -5.36 11.12 44.66
N VAL A 1105 -5.47 9.79 44.71
CA VAL A 1105 -5.94 8.95 43.59
C VAL A 1105 -7.35 8.44 43.95
N GLU A 1106 -8.40 8.94 43.27
CA GLU A 1106 -9.80 8.55 43.51
C GLU A 1106 -10.12 7.22 42.82
N SER A 1107 -9.73 7.09 41.54
CA SER A 1107 -9.85 5.85 40.79
C SER A 1107 -8.79 5.72 39.71
N LEU A 1108 -8.38 4.48 39.43
CA LEU A 1108 -7.46 4.14 38.34
C LEU A 1108 -7.91 2.84 37.68
N VAL A 1109 -8.32 2.93 36.42
CA VAL A 1109 -8.65 1.78 35.57
C VAL A 1109 -7.53 1.61 34.56
N VAL A 1110 -7.07 0.37 34.39
CA VAL A 1110 -6.00 -0.02 33.47
C VAL A 1110 -6.47 -1.22 32.66
N THR A 1111 -6.40 -1.11 31.33
CA THR A 1111 -6.74 -2.18 30.38
C THR A 1111 -5.55 -2.44 29.44
N LEU A 1112 -5.42 -3.69 28.98
CA LEU A 1112 -4.38 -4.12 28.04
C LEU A 1112 -5.04 -4.58 26.74
N ASP A 1113 -4.71 -3.91 25.64
CA ASP A 1113 -5.19 -4.25 24.31
C ASP A 1113 -4.06 -4.84 23.45
N GLY A 1114 -4.21 -6.12 23.09
CA GLY A 1114 -3.25 -6.86 22.25
C GLY A 1114 -3.38 -8.38 22.38
N PRO A 1115 -2.73 -9.15 21.50
CA PRO A 1115 -2.75 -10.62 21.56
C PRO A 1115 -2.13 -11.12 22.87
N ASP A 1116 -2.72 -12.19 23.43
CA ASP A 1116 -2.30 -12.76 24.72
C ASP A 1116 -1.08 -13.68 24.65
N ASP A 1117 -0.61 -14.00 23.45
CA ASP A 1117 0.52 -14.89 23.19
C ASP A 1117 1.82 -14.11 22.97
N GLY A 1118 2.91 -14.51 23.64
CA GLY A 1118 4.28 -14.03 23.41
C GLY A 1118 4.81 -13.01 24.44
N TRP A 1119 5.97 -12.40 24.14
CA TRP A 1119 6.66 -11.46 25.04
C TRP A 1119 6.06 -10.06 24.93
N ARG A 1120 5.30 -9.60 25.91
CA ARG A 1120 4.52 -8.35 25.82
C ARG A 1120 5.30 -7.17 26.40
N ILE A 1121 5.32 -6.06 25.66
CA ILE A 1121 5.85 -4.78 26.14
C ILE A 1121 4.74 -3.74 26.19
N PRO A 1122 4.58 -3.00 27.30
CA PRO A 1122 3.57 -1.96 27.40
C PRO A 1122 3.93 -0.80 26.47
N VAL A 1123 2.93 -0.21 25.84
CA VAL A 1123 3.01 1.05 25.10
C VAL A 1123 1.81 1.89 25.51
N ALA A 1124 2.00 3.19 25.68
CA ALA A 1124 0.90 4.10 26.02
C ALA A 1124 -0.20 4.06 24.95
N GLY A 1125 -1.41 3.67 25.34
CA GLY A 1125 -2.62 3.77 24.54
C GLY A 1125 -3.35 5.08 24.81
N THR A 1126 -4.63 4.97 25.10
CA THR A 1126 -5.50 6.08 25.49
C THR A 1126 -5.28 6.41 26.97
N ILE A 1127 -4.79 7.61 27.27
CA ILE A 1127 -4.58 8.07 28.65
C ILE A 1127 -5.50 9.25 28.94
N GLU A 1128 -6.50 9.00 29.79
CA GLU A 1128 -7.47 9.97 30.25
C GLU A 1128 -7.25 10.28 31.73
N VAL A 1129 -6.98 11.55 32.04
CA VAL A 1129 -6.79 12.02 33.42
C VAL A 1129 -7.80 13.11 33.72
N ALA A 1130 -8.75 12.82 34.60
CA ALA A 1130 -9.72 13.77 35.11
C ALA A 1130 -9.22 14.33 36.46
N GLY A 1131 -8.84 15.60 36.48
CA GLY A 1131 -8.41 16.32 37.69
C GLY A 1131 -9.59 16.97 38.41
N VAL A 1132 -9.68 16.76 39.72
CA VAL A 1132 -10.56 17.53 40.61
C VAL A 1132 -9.67 18.46 41.43
N THR A 1133 -9.86 19.77 41.32
CA THR A 1133 -9.07 20.76 42.07
C THR A 1133 -9.32 20.63 43.58
N ALA A 1134 -8.25 20.61 44.38
CA ALA A 1134 -8.34 20.54 45.84
C ALA A 1134 -9.23 21.63 46.47
N CYS A 1135 -9.33 22.82 45.84
CA CYS A 1135 -10.23 23.89 46.27
C CYS A 1135 -11.73 23.54 46.21
N ALA A 1136 -12.12 22.41 45.62
CA ALA A 1136 -13.52 21.96 45.57
C ALA A 1136 -13.89 20.92 46.65
N VAL A 1137 -12.94 20.47 47.49
CA VAL A 1137 -13.17 19.40 48.49
C VAL A 1137 -13.15 19.90 49.94
N ALA A 1138 -13.03 21.22 50.17
CA ALA A 1138 -13.20 21.84 51.50
C ALA A 1138 -14.69 21.96 51.91
N GLY A 1139 -15.43 20.86 51.81
CA GLY A 1139 -16.85 20.82 52.08
C GLY A 1139 -17.37 19.43 52.42
N TRP A 1140 -16.63 18.66 53.21
CA TRP A 1140 -17.14 17.55 54.02
C TRP A 1140 -16.43 17.56 55.38
#